data_AF-A0A0Q1CHR3-F1
#
_entry.id   AF-A0A0Q1CHR3-F1
#
_cell.length_a   1.000
_cell.length_b   1.000
_cell.length_c   1.000
_cell.angle_alpha   90.00
_cell.angle_beta   90.00
_cell.angle_gamma   90.00
#
_symmetry.space_group_name_H-M   'P 1'
#
loop_
_entity.id
_entity.type
_entity.pdbx_description
1 polymer ?
#
loop_
_entity_poly.entity_id
_entity_poly.type
_entity_poly.pdbx_seq_one_letter_code
_entity_poly.pdbx_strand_id
1 'polypeptide(L)'
;MSIGEARLDVATASPPARPAEQLRTRWVDRFLGSDPGLNRFRMALHCVVTIGAILLAEWLFVRATHALQIDTHGAHLPAAKAAAVAAANHQYQVIAMMLGALIGLISVFGVMDATARGQLVTMLLLPVPMVPMLVLGISLADHRTISLIVLAASLAVGTYCRRFGMRGFIGGMVLFMGVFLGFFLGAGVSLGDLGWLCAELGVGLAVAIVVRFVLFYPHPAKALQRTQRSYAARARKVAKLALELFEDPEHGARQEQRLQRQLVRLNEAALMIDAQLGDPAAVADGSSGQLLHQRLFDVELALTNVARFAQAMARLDLPADQLAEVRGALHGILDRDAEAADAHARALIELLRAVDHDPDPLAGNRDRTAVVVVHRFAGSVLALTEAMVQWLALGSAQAEDGAAAFQPSVMLFGGWLPGSAVPSAMASLERGVHSGGSVRLAPHVRAAIQMGVAVAGAIALGDLLSGRRFYWAVIAAFITFMGANNSGEQVRKALSRVIGTLVGILIGSVLAHAVGHDTALSLTVIFVSLFLGFYLMRINYAFMVVGITVMVSQLYVQLDEFSNSLLRLRLEETALGAGVAIVVVMVVFPLRTRRVLRIALRAYVQAVANLVEHASSRLLGDPVGVDSALRADARAVDAAYQGLVATAQPLRRTVVGGIDETLGEVMRLATASRSYSRNLVHDVEKAGLLDLGSRREIKGATATLHESLDVIAAALNGPRDVTYTRSSALLDRAERRSEELAGTVHDGQLAIRDLKLIDGAMARLAETMSLRIADYDTVAVG
;
A
#
# COMPACT_ATOMS: atom_id res chain seq x y z
N MET A 1 30.55 -26.74 -1.06
CA MET A 1 31.52 -26.27 -0.06
C MET A 1 30.73 -25.58 1.05
N SER A 2 30.98 -26.00 2.29
CA SER A 2 30.13 -25.85 3.50
C SER A 2 29.33 -24.55 3.64
N ILE A 3 28.00 -24.66 3.75
CA ILE A 3 27.07 -23.59 4.13
C ILE A 3 26.68 -23.86 5.57
N GLY A 4 27.45 -23.31 6.50
CA GLY A 4 27.19 -23.38 7.94
C GLY A 4 27.63 -22.06 8.56
N GLU A 5 26.80 -21.50 9.43
CA GLU A 5 26.97 -20.23 10.15
C GLU A 5 26.40 -18.97 9.47
N ALA A 6 25.08 -18.94 9.31
CA ALA A 6 24.33 -17.70 9.48
C ALA A 6 23.82 -17.65 10.93
N ARG A 7 24.73 -17.43 11.89
CA ARG A 7 24.34 -17.03 13.25
C ARG A 7 23.69 -15.66 13.15
N LEU A 8 22.38 -15.59 13.37
CA LEU A 8 21.75 -14.34 13.79
C LEU A 8 22.31 -14.07 15.19
N ASP A 9 23.15 -13.05 15.32
CA ASP A 9 23.65 -12.58 16.61
C ASP A 9 22.46 -12.33 17.54
N VAL A 10 22.26 -13.26 18.48
CA VAL A 10 21.49 -13.03 19.69
C VAL A 10 22.27 -11.95 20.44
N ALA A 11 21.72 -10.74 20.44
CA ALA A 11 22.34 -9.58 21.07
C ALA A 11 22.50 -9.84 22.56
N THR A 12 23.68 -10.29 22.97
CA THR A 12 24.19 -10.05 24.32
C THR A 12 24.37 -8.54 24.48
N ALA A 13 24.03 -8.02 25.66
CA ALA A 13 24.04 -6.59 25.98
C ALA A 13 25.30 -5.92 25.44
N SER A 14 25.14 -5.18 24.34
CA SER A 14 26.26 -4.51 23.68
C SER A 14 26.61 -3.27 24.50
N PRO A 15 27.90 -2.93 24.67
CA PRO A 15 28.29 -1.67 25.32
C PRO A 15 27.63 -0.49 24.60
N PRO A 16 27.31 0.61 25.30
CA PRO A 16 26.58 1.73 24.72
C PRO A 16 27.30 2.22 23.47
N ALA A 17 26.63 2.11 22.32
CA ALA A 17 27.20 2.40 21.01
C ALA A 17 27.78 3.83 20.99
N ARG A 18 28.90 4.04 20.30
CA ARG A 18 29.52 5.37 20.19
C ARG A 18 28.52 6.37 19.57
N PRO A 19 28.59 7.68 19.89
CA PRO A 19 27.61 8.66 19.39
C PRO A 19 27.45 8.66 17.85
N ALA A 20 28.54 8.40 17.11
CA ALA A 20 28.51 8.25 15.65
C ALA A 20 27.76 6.98 15.18
N GLU A 21 27.89 5.87 15.92
CA GLU A 21 27.14 4.65 15.65
C GLU A 21 25.65 4.82 16.00
N GLN A 22 25.33 5.54 17.08
CA GLN A 22 23.95 5.91 17.43
C GLN A 22 23.30 6.83 16.39
N LEU A 23 24.06 7.79 15.83
CA LEU A 23 23.57 8.61 14.72
C LEU A 23 23.33 7.78 13.46
N ARG A 24 24.26 6.87 13.12
CA ARG A 24 24.11 5.95 11.98
C ARG A 24 22.91 5.03 12.15
N THR A 25 22.72 4.41 13.31
CA THR A 25 21.56 3.54 13.58
C THR A 25 20.26 4.34 13.52
N ARG A 26 20.20 5.54 14.10
CA ARG A 26 19.03 6.44 13.98
C ARG A 26 18.68 6.79 12.54
N TRP A 27 19.68 7.07 11.69
CA TRP A 27 19.46 7.34 10.26
C TRP A 27 18.99 6.11 9.51
N VAL A 28 19.61 4.95 9.76
CA VAL A 28 19.22 3.66 9.18
C VAL A 28 17.80 3.30 9.57
N ASP A 29 17.41 3.49 10.84
CA ASP A 29 16.07 3.21 11.33
C ASP A 29 15.03 4.15 10.75
N ARG A 30 15.38 5.43 10.56
CA ARG A 30 14.52 6.40 9.89
C ARG A 30 14.30 6.00 8.43
N PHE A 31 15.35 5.55 7.75
CA PHE A 31 15.27 5.11 6.36
C PHE A 31 14.45 3.82 6.22
N LEU A 32 14.77 2.78 7.00
CA LEU A 32 14.04 1.51 7.05
C LEU A 32 12.57 1.70 7.47
N GLY A 33 12.31 2.55 8.45
CA GLY A 33 10.96 2.85 8.89
C GLY A 33 10.13 3.58 7.83
N SER A 34 10.77 4.39 6.98
CA SER A 34 10.08 5.10 5.90
C SER A 34 9.64 4.17 4.76
N ASP A 35 10.44 3.14 4.43
CA ASP A 35 10.25 2.28 3.27
C ASP A 35 10.10 0.80 3.67
N PRO A 36 8.88 0.26 3.75
CA PRO A 36 8.67 -1.10 4.25
C PRO A 36 9.32 -2.12 3.30
N GLY A 37 10.22 -2.93 3.85
CA GLY A 37 10.96 -3.94 3.08
C GLY A 37 12.03 -3.37 2.14
N LEU A 38 12.31 -2.07 2.21
CA LEU A 38 13.08 -1.32 1.21
C LEU A 38 12.51 -1.48 -0.21
N ASN A 39 11.19 -1.65 -0.32
CA ASN A 39 10.55 -1.95 -1.59
C ASN A 39 10.62 -0.77 -2.58
N ARG A 40 10.47 0.49 -2.13
CA ARG A 40 10.64 1.66 -3.03
C ARG A 40 12.08 1.80 -3.50
N PHE A 41 13.03 1.71 -2.57
CA PHE A 41 14.45 1.83 -2.90
C PHE A 41 14.90 0.74 -3.87
N ARG A 42 14.57 -0.53 -3.59
CA ARG A 42 14.94 -1.66 -4.47
C ARG A 42 14.26 -1.55 -5.82
N MET A 43 13.00 -1.11 -5.88
CA MET A 43 12.30 -0.90 -7.16
C MET A 43 12.99 0.19 -8.00
N ALA A 44 13.31 1.35 -7.39
CA ALA A 44 13.99 2.44 -8.07
C ALA A 44 15.39 2.02 -8.55
N LEU A 45 16.16 1.34 -7.69
CA LEU A 45 17.50 0.84 -8.02
C LEU A 45 17.43 -0.23 -9.12
N HIS A 46 16.52 -1.19 -9.03
CA HIS A 46 16.32 -2.22 -10.05
C HIS A 46 15.99 -1.59 -11.39
N CYS A 47 15.12 -0.58 -11.44
CA CYS A 47 14.78 0.10 -12.68
C CYS A 47 15.99 0.80 -13.30
N VAL A 48 16.75 1.58 -12.52
CA VAL A 48 17.92 2.33 -13.00
C VAL A 48 19.05 1.41 -13.44
N VAL A 49 19.35 0.37 -12.67
CA VAL A 49 20.38 -0.62 -13.02
C VAL A 49 20.01 -1.39 -14.29
N THR A 50 18.74 -1.82 -14.41
CA THR A 50 18.26 -2.50 -15.62
C THR A 50 18.36 -1.60 -16.85
N ILE A 51 17.86 -0.36 -16.77
CA ILE A 51 17.93 0.58 -17.89
C ILE A 51 19.39 0.87 -18.26
N GLY A 52 20.25 1.17 -17.29
CA GLY A 52 21.66 1.47 -17.55
C GLY A 52 22.42 0.29 -18.18
N ALA A 53 22.16 -0.93 -17.71
CA ALA A 53 22.75 -2.13 -18.29
C ALA A 53 22.26 -2.39 -19.73
N ILE A 54 20.98 -2.17 -20.00
CA ILE A 54 20.41 -2.33 -21.35
C ILE A 54 20.99 -1.28 -22.31
N LEU A 55 21.00 0.00 -21.91
CA LEU A 55 21.58 1.07 -22.72
C LEU A 55 23.04 0.77 -23.09
N LEU A 56 23.84 0.26 -22.15
CA LEU A 56 25.21 -0.14 -22.40
C LEU A 56 25.31 -1.35 -23.34
N ALA A 57 24.46 -2.36 -23.15
CA ALA A 57 24.47 -3.57 -23.97
C ALA A 57 24.05 -3.29 -25.42
N GLU A 58 23.01 -2.48 -25.62
CA GLU A 58 22.55 -2.07 -26.95
C GLU A 58 23.58 -1.16 -27.63
N TRP A 59 24.23 -0.27 -26.88
CA TRP A 59 25.36 0.50 -27.41
C TRP A 59 26.47 -0.40 -27.97
N LEU A 60 26.88 -1.41 -27.19
CA LEU A 60 27.90 -2.37 -27.59
C LEU A 60 27.43 -3.21 -28.78
N PHE A 61 26.17 -3.63 -28.79
CA PHE A 61 25.59 -4.46 -29.83
C PHE A 61 25.54 -3.72 -31.18
N VAL A 62 25.02 -2.49 -31.20
CA VAL A 62 24.99 -1.64 -32.41
C VAL A 62 26.40 -1.35 -32.90
N ARG A 63 27.34 -1.06 -31.99
CA ARG A 63 28.74 -0.80 -32.35
C ARG A 63 29.45 -2.02 -32.94
N ALA A 64 29.09 -3.23 -32.51
CA ALA A 64 29.72 -4.47 -32.97
C ALA A 64 29.10 -4.99 -34.28
N THR A 65 27.80 -4.80 -34.48
CA THR A 65 27.05 -5.40 -35.59
C THR A 65 26.70 -4.41 -36.69
N HIS A 66 26.85 -3.11 -36.45
CA HIS A 66 26.34 -2.04 -37.32
C HIS A 66 24.82 -2.16 -37.57
N ALA A 67 24.07 -2.75 -36.64
CA ALA A 67 22.63 -2.91 -36.73
C ALA A 67 21.93 -1.56 -36.99
N LEU A 68 21.01 -1.54 -37.95
CA LEU A 68 20.24 -0.36 -38.38
C LEU A 68 21.09 0.83 -38.90
N GLN A 69 22.41 0.67 -39.04
CA GLN A 69 23.28 1.72 -39.57
C GLN A 69 23.29 1.71 -41.10
N ILE A 70 23.36 2.92 -41.68
CA ILE A 70 23.56 3.10 -43.12
C ILE A 70 25.01 2.73 -43.45
N ASP A 71 25.22 1.59 -44.10
CA ASP A 71 26.54 1.14 -44.54
C ASP A 71 26.93 1.84 -45.86
N THR A 72 28.06 2.53 -45.83
CA THR A 72 28.58 3.28 -46.98
C THR A 72 29.45 2.42 -47.90
N HIS A 73 29.69 1.14 -47.57
CA HIS A 73 30.43 0.17 -48.40
C HIS A 73 31.81 0.70 -48.87
N GLY A 74 32.46 1.54 -48.06
CA GLY A 74 33.76 2.15 -48.38
C GLY A 74 33.69 3.33 -49.36
N ALA A 75 32.51 3.84 -49.71
CA ALA A 75 32.37 5.00 -50.57
C ALA A 75 32.86 6.29 -49.89
N HIS A 76 33.79 7.01 -50.53
CA HIS A 76 34.19 8.35 -50.10
C HIS A 76 33.05 9.34 -50.34
N LEU A 77 32.27 9.62 -49.29
CA LEU A 77 31.21 10.62 -49.33
C LEU A 77 31.78 12.04 -49.15
N PRO A 78 31.21 13.05 -49.82
CA PRO A 78 31.47 14.45 -49.51
C PRO A 78 31.20 14.73 -48.02
N ALA A 79 31.96 15.63 -47.41
CA ALA A 79 31.89 15.92 -45.96
C ALA A 79 30.47 16.17 -45.45
N ALA A 80 29.64 16.88 -46.22
CA ALA A 80 28.24 17.14 -45.88
C ALA A 80 27.36 15.85 -45.84
N LYS A 81 27.59 14.91 -46.77
CA LYS A 81 26.86 13.63 -46.80
C LYS A 81 27.38 12.66 -45.73
N ALA A 82 28.68 12.66 -45.47
CA ALA A 82 29.27 11.88 -44.39
C ALA A 82 28.74 12.34 -43.01
N ALA A 83 28.62 13.66 -42.80
CA ALA A 83 28.01 14.22 -41.60
C ALA A 83 26.53 13.84 -41.46
N ALA A 84 25.76 13.87 -42.56
CA ALA A 84 24.35 13.45 -42.56
C ALA A 84 24.18 11.95 -42.22
N VAL A 85 25.03 11.08 -42.76
CA VAL A 85 25.04 9.64 -42.43
C VAL A 85 25.41 9.40 -40.97
N ALA A 86 26.42 10.11 -40.45
CA ALA A 86 26.82 10.01 -39.04
C ALA A 86 25.67 10.46 -38.10
N ALA A 87 24.97 11.54 -38.44
CA ALA A 87 23.81 12.00 -37.68
C ALA A 87 22.64 10.99 -37.71
N ALA A 88 22.34 10.41 -38.88
CA ALA A 88 21.32 9.38 -39.00
C ALA A 88 21.67 8.12 -38.20
N ASN A 89 22.93 7.64 -38.28
CA ASN A 89 23.38 6.48 -37.51
C ASN A 89 23.32 6.72 -35.99
N HIS A 90 23.63 7.94 -35.53
CA HIS A 90 23.44 8.33 -34.13
C HIS A 90 21.96 8.27 -33.72
N GLN A 91 21.05 8.76 -34.56
CA GLN A 91 19.60 8.67 -34.30
C GLN A 91 19.12 7.21 -34.22
N TYR A 92 19.51 6.36 -35.16
CA TYR A 92 19.15 4.92 -35.12
C TYR A 92 19.69 4.22 -33.87
N GLN A 93 20.91 4.56 -33.44
CA GLN A 93 21.47 4.04 -32.20
C GLN A 93 20.65 4.45 -30.97
N VAL A 94 20.23 5.72 -30.89
CA VAL A 94 19.38 6.19 -29.79
C VAL A 94 17.99 5.53 -29.82
N ILE A 95 17.44 5.27 -31.02
CA ILE A 95 16.18 4.54 -31.19
C ILE A 95 16.29 3.10 -30.68
N ALA A 96 17.37 2.39 -31.05
CA ALA A 96 17.65 1.04 -30.56
C ALA A 96 17.72 1.01 -29.03
N MET A 97 18.53 1.89 -28.45
CA MET A 97 18.66 2.10 -27.00
C MET A 97 17.32 2.35 -26.29
N MET A 98 16.44 3.13 -26.92
CA MET A 98 15.13 3.45 -26.36
C MET A 98 14.20 2.24 -26.39
N LEU A 99 14.28 1.41 -27.43
CA LEU A 99 13.50 0.18 -27.58
C LEU A 99 13.81 -0.81 -26.45
N GLY A 100 15.09 -1.04 -26.17
CA GLY A 100 15.54 -1.86 -25.05
C GLY A 100 15.20 -1.26 -23.69
N ALA A 101 15.47 0.02 -23.50
CA ALA A 101 15.13 0.69 -22.24
C ALA A 101 13.62 0.57 -21.94
N LEU A 102 12.77 0.59 -22.97
CA LEU A 102 11.33 0.43 -22.84
C LEU A 102 10.93 -1.00 -22.45
N ILE A 103 11.49 -2.04 -23.09
CA ILE A 103 11.24 -3.44 -22.68
C ILE A 103 11.76 -3.67 -21.25
N GLY A 104 12.92 -3.10 -20.91
CA GLY A 104 13.50 -3.13 -19.57
C GLY A 104 12.58 -2.52 -18.53
N LEU A 105 12.07 -1.32 -18.80
CA LEU A 105 11.11 -0.62 -17.93
C LEU A 105 9.82 -1.44 -17.76
N ILE A 106 9.25 -1.94 -18.85
CA ILE A 106 8.07 -2.80 -18.83
C ILE A 106 8.32 -4.07 -18.03
N SER A 107 9.50 -4.67 -18.14
CA SER A 107 9.84 -5.90 -17.43
C SER A 107 9.92 -5.69 -15.91
N VAL A 108 10.39 -4.52 -15.45
CA VAL A 108 10.52 -4.20 -14.02
C VAL A 108 9.14 -3.99 -13.37
N PHE A 109 8.23 -3.29 -14.06
CA PHE A 109 6.89 -2.94 -13.55
C PHE A 109 5.78 -3.91 -13.90
N GLY A 110 5.93 -4.60 -15.03
CA GLY A 110 4.94 -5.54 -15.50
C GLY A 110 5.01 -6.82 -14.70
N VAL A 111 6.20 -7.40 -14.57
CA VAL A 111 6.40 -8.78 -14.09
C VAL A 111 6.27 -8.86 -12.58
N MET A 112 5.07 -9.26 -12.14
CA MET A 112 4.65 -9.31 -10.72
C MET A 112 4.25 -10.73 -10.28
N ASP A 113 4.62 -11.78 -11.02
CA ASP A 113 4.43 -13.17 -10.57
C ASP A 113 5.16 -13.43 -9.23
N ALA A 114 4.53 -14.22 -8.36
CA ALA A 114 5.09 -14.54 -7.04
C ALA A 114 6.37 -15.40 -7.12
N THR A 115 6.41 -16.35 -8.05
CA THR A 115 7.52 -17.31 -8.17
C THR A 115 8.56 -16.89 -9.20
N ALA A 116 9.83 -17.22 -8.96
CA ALA A 116 10.93 -16.96 -9.89
C ALA A 116 10.65 -17.55 -11.29
N ARG A 117 10.15 -18.80 -11.33
CA ARG A 117 9.74 -19.47 -12.58
C ARG A 117 8.61 -18.71 -13.27
N GLY A 118 7.61 -18.25 -12.52
CA GLY A 118 6.52 -17.44 -13.07
C GLY A 118 7.03 -16.14 -13.69
N GLN A 119 7.94 -15.44 -13.01
CA GLN A 119 8.55 -14.21 -13.52
C GLN A 119 9.34 -14.47 -14.81
N LEU A 120 10.12 -15.54 -14.87
CA LEU A 120 10.88 -15.90 -16.07
C LEU A 120 9.95 -16.21 -17.24
N VAL A 121 8.92 -17.03 -17.03
CA VAL A 121 7.92 -17.35 -18.06
C VAL A 121 7.24 -16.09 -18.57
N THR A 122 6.81 -15.19 -17.68
CA THR A 122 6.18 -13.93 -18.07
C THR A 122 7.14 -13.02 -18.85
N MET A 123 8.42 -12.96 -18.48
CA MET A 123 9.44 -12.22 -19.23
C MET A 123 9.66 -12.78 -20.64
N LEU A 124 9.79 -14.10 -20.77
CA LEU A 124 9.94 -14.77 -22.06
C LEU A 124 8.70 -14.63 -22.95
N LEU A 125 7.52 -14.44 -22.34
CA LEU A 125 6.27 -14.18 -23.07
C LEU A 125 6.09 -12.72 -23.50
N LEU A 126 6.93 -11.76 -23.05
CA LEU A 126 6.78 -10.34 -23.41
C LEU A 126 6.86 -10.09 -24.93
N PRO A 127 7.80 -10.69 -25.68
CA PRO A 127 7.91 -10.44 -27.13
C PRO A 127 6.75 -11.03 -27.93
N VAL A 128 6.09 -12.07 -27.42
CA VAL A 128 5.05 -12.83 -28.13
C VAL A 128 3.89 -11.95 -28.61
N PRO A 129 3.27 -11.10 -27.79
CA PRO A 129 2.28 -10.12 -28.27
C PRO A 129 2.92 -8.85 -28.86
N MET A 130 4.15 -8.50 -28.47
CA MET A 130 4.79 -7.24 -28.88
C MET A 130 5.22 -7.25 -30.35
N VAL A 131 5.92 -8.31 -30.78
CA VAL A 131 6.49 -8.40 -32.14
C VAL A 131 5.40 -8.45 -33.22
N PRO A 132 4.34 -9.27 -33.13
CA PRO A 132 3.27 -9.26 -34.13
C PRO A 132 2.57 -7.91 -34.23
N MET A 133 2.42 -7.21 -33.10
CA MET A 133 1.80 -5.90 -33.06
C MET A 133 2.73 -4.80 -33.58
N LEU A 134 4.04 -4.94 -33.39
CA LEU A 134 5.06 -4.12 -34.02
C LEU A 134 5.00 -4.26 -35.54
N VAL A 135 4.96 -5.49 -36.05
CA VAL A 135 4.80 -5.79 -37.49
C VAL A 135 3.52 -5.18 -38.04
N LEU A 136 2.40 -5.32 -37.31
CA LEU A 136 1.12 -4.72 -37.69
C LEU A 136 1.19 -3.18 -37.73
N GLY A 137 1.89 -2.56 -36.77
CA GLY A 137 2.08 -1.11 -36.75
C GLY A 137 2.92 -0.61 -37.92
N ILE A 138 4.00 -1.33 -38.28
CA ILE A 138 4.86 -1.00 -39.42
C ILE A 138 4.11 -1.20 -40.74
N SER A 139 3.38 -2.30 -40.91
CA SER A 139 2.66 -2.58 -42.16
C SER A 139 1.50 -1.63 -42.43
N LEU A 140 0.93 -1.02 -41.38
CA LEU A 140 -0.14 -0.03 -41.48
C LEU A 140 0.37 1.42 -41.54
N ALA A 141 1.69 1.64 -41.60
CA ALA A 141 2.30 2.97 -41.59
C ALA A 141 1.79 3.86 -42.72
N ASP A 142 1.55 3.30 -43.92
CA ASP A 142 1.00 4.01 -45.08
C ASP A 142 -0.50 4.32 -44.95
N HIS A 143 -1.20 3.63 -44.05
CA HIS A 143 -2.65 3.75 -43.84
C HIS A 143 -2.97 4.45 -42.52
N ARG A 144 -2.72 5.76 -42.46
CA ARG A 144 -2.85 6.58 -41.24
C ARG A 144 -4.17 6.35 -40.47
N THR A 145 -5.32 6.44 -41.14
CA THR A 145 -6.63 6.30 -40.46
C THR A 145 -6.81 4.92 -39.82
N ILE A 146 -6.39 3.86 -40.51
CA ILE A 146 -6.46 2.48 -40.01
C ILE A 146 -5.52 2.32 -38.82
N SER A 147 -4.29 2.85 -38.93
CA SER A 147 -3.32 2.86 -37.83
C SER A 147 -3.87 3.52 -36.56
N LEU A 148 -4.56 4.66 -36.67
CA LEU A 148 -5.18 5.34 -35.53
C LEU A 148 -6.29 4.51 -34.87
N ILE A 149 -7.12 3.84 -35.69
CA ILE A 149 -8.19 2.96 -35.19
C ILE A 149 -7.58 1.74 -34.47
N VAL A 150 -6.58 1.10 -35.07
CA VAL A 150 -5.89 -0.05 -34.48
C VAL A 150 -5.18 0.34 -33.19
N LEU A 151 -4.56 1.53 -33.13
CA LEU A 151 -3.94 2.05 -31.92
C LEU A 151 -4.96 2.22 -30.78
N ALA A 152 -6.12 2.82 -31.05
CA ALA A 152 -7.19 2.96 -30.06
C ALA A 152 -7.74 1.60 -29.61
N ALA A 153 -8.02 0.71 -30.57
CA ALA A 153 -8.53 -0.63 -30.32
C ALA A 153 -7.55 -1.48 -29.49
N SER A 154 -6.25 -1.37 -29.76
CA SER A 154 -5.20 -2.11 -29.04
C SER A 154 -5.20 -1.82 -27.54
N LEU A 155 -5.47 -0.57 -27.14
CA LEU A 155 -5.55 -0.17 -25.74
C LEU A 155 -6.81 -0.66 -25.05
N ALA A 156 -7.95 -0.66 -25.75
CA ALA A 156 -9.20 -1.24 -25.25
C ALA A 156 -9.06 -2.76 -25.06
N VAL A 157 -8.55 -3.47 -26.08
CA VAL A 157 -8.31 -4.91 -26.04
C VAL A 157 -7.28 -5.27 -24.97
N GLY A 158 -6.15 -4.54 -24.91
CA GLY A 158 -5.13 -4.76 -23.89
C GLY A 158 -5.65 -4.53 -22.47
N THR A 159 -6.53 -3.55 -22.27
CA THR A 159 -7.19 -3.33 -20.98
C THR A 159 -8.21 -4.43 -20.66
N TYR A 160 -8.91 -4.98 -21.66
CA TYR A 160 -9.80 -6.12 -21.47
C TYR A 160 -9.04 -7.40 -21.09
N CYS A 161 -7.84 -7.60 -21.64
CA CYS A 161 -6.95 -8.73 -21.30
C CYS A 161 -6.57 -8.79 -19.82
N ARG A 162 -6.75 -7.70 -19.05
CA ARG A 162 -6.62 -7.71 -17.57
C ARG A 162 -7.49 -8.76 -16.87
N ARG A 163 -8.51 -9.31 -17.55
CA ARG A 163 -9.31 -10.44 -17.08
C ARG A 163 -8.50 -11.71 -16.81
N PHE A 164 -7.37 -11.90 -17.51
CA PHE A 164 -6.49 -13.07 -17.36
C PHE A 164 -5.44 -12.87 -16.24
N GLY A 165 -5.77 -12.05 -15.24
CA GLY A 165 -4.87 -11.72 -14.13
C GLY A 165 -3.67 -10.89 -14.57
N MET A 166 -2.56 -11.05 -13.86
CA MET A 166 -1.36 -10.22 -14.02
C MET A 166 -0.70 -10.35 -15.38
N ARG A 167 -0.64 -11.58 -15.93
CA ARG A 167 -0.05 -11.83 -17.26
C ARG A 167 -0.86 -11.17 -18.37
N GLY A 168 -2.19 -11.18 -18.23
CA GLY A 168 -3.07 -10.46 -19.14
C GLY A 168 -2.91 -8.94 -19.07
N PHE A 169 -2.68 -8.39 -17.87
CA PHE A 169 -2.38 -6.96 -17.68
C PHE A 169 -1.11 -6.54 -18.43
N ILE A 170 -0.02 -7.29 -18.25
CA ILE A 170 1.25 -7.03 -18.95
C ILE A 170 1.10 -7.24 -20.45
N GLY A 171 0.53 -8.38 -20.85
CA GLY A 171 0.33 -8.73 -22.26
C GLY A 171 -0.44 -7.67 -23.02
N GLY A 172 -1.47 -7.08 -22.39
CA GLY A 172 -2.19 -5.94 -22.96
C GLY A 172 -1.35 -4.67 -23.10
N MET A 173 -0.43 -4.40 -22.17
CA MET A 173 0.47 -3.24 -22.24
C MET A 173 1.51 -3.40 -23.37
N VAL A 174 2.13 -4.58 -23.49
CA VAL A 174 3.09 -4.84 -24.57
C VAL A 174 2.43 -4.96 -25.96
N LEU A 175 1.17 -5.40 -26.02
CA LEU A 175 0.36 -5.40 -27.24
C LEU A 175 0.18 -3.97 -27.77
N PHE A 176 -0.25 -3.03 -26.92
CA PHE A 176 -0.32 -1.61 -27.28
C PHE A 176 1.07 -1.07 -27.66
N MET A 177 2.10 -1.39 -26.87
CA MET A 177 3.43 -0.84 -27.09
C MET A 177 4.01 -1.30 -28.44
N GLY A 178 3.75 -2.53 -28.86
CA GLY A 178 4.10 -3.03 -30.19
C GLY A 178 3.47 -2.18 -31.30
N VAL A 179 2.14 -2.02 -31.30
CA VAL A 179 1.44 -1.20 -32.32
C VAL A 179 1.95 0.24 -32.29
N PHE A 180 2.10 0.82 -31.10
CA PHE A 180 2.56 2.20 -30.93
C PHE A 180 3.97 2.42 -31.48
N LEU A 181 4.91 1.53 -31.16
CA LEU A 181 6.27 1.58 -31.70
C LEU A 181 6.27 1.38 -33.21
N GLY A 182 5.48 0.43 -33.73
CA GLY A 182 5.42 0.17 -35.16
C GLY A 182 4.88 1.35 -35.95
N PHE A 183 3.84 1.99 -35.43
CA PHE A 183 3.30 3.23 -35.99
C PHE A 183 4.34 4.36 -36.01
N PHE A 184 5.16 4.47 -34.96
CA PHE A 184 6.16 5.53 -34.86
C PHE A 184 7.40 5.27 -35.74
N LEU A 185 7.84 4.02 -35.82
CA LEU A 185 9.03 3.59 -36.56
C LEU A 185 8.77 3.35 -38.05
N GLY A 186 7.52 3.03 -38.44
CA GLY A 186 7.17 2.63 -39.80
C GLY A 186 7.41 3.70 -40.88
N ALA A 187 7.63 4.97 -40.50
CA ALA A 187 8.03 6.02 -41.44
C ALA A 187 9.49 5.97 -41.87
N GLY A 188 10.36 5.29 -41.11
CA GLY A 188 11.81 5.23 -41.35
C GLY A 188 12.42 3.83 -41.29
N VAL A 189 11.62 2.82 -40.94
CA VAL A 189 12.05 1.42 -40.78
C VAL A 189 11.14 0.52 -41.61
N SER A 190 11.74 -0.35 -42.42
CA SER A 190 11.02 -1.26 -43.29
C SER A 190 10.80 -2.62 -42.63
N LEU A 191 9.93 -3.45 -43.23
CA LEU A 191 9.79 -4.86 -42.83
C LEU A 191 11.09 -5.66 -42.97
N GLY A 192 12.04 -5.20 -43.80
CA GLY A 192 13.37 -5.83 -43.94
C GLY A 192 14.24 -5.68 -42.68
N ASP A 193 14.02 -4.63 -41.89
CA ASP A 193 14.78 -4.34 -40.67
C ASP A 193 14.23 -5.04 -39.43
N LEU A 194 13.13 -5.80 -39.60
CA LEU A 194 12.46 -6.51 -38.51
C LEU A 194 13.40 -7.47 -37.76
N GLY A 195 14.35 -8.10 -38.47
CA GLY A 195 15.35 -8.97 -37.86
C GLY A 195 16.20 -8.24 -36.82
N TRP A 196 16.65 -7.02 -37.14
CA TRP A 196 17.41 -6.17 -36.22
C TRP A 196 16.56 -5.66 -35.07
N LEU A 197 15.31 -5.22 -35.33
CA LEU A 197 14.40 -4.81 -34.26
C LEU A 197 14.12 -5.95 -33.26
N CYS A 198 13.92 -7.17 -33.75
CA CYS A 198 13.76 -8.35 -32.90
C CYS A 198 15.03 -8.68 -32.13
N ALA A 199 16.21 -8.48 -32.73
CA ALA A 199 17.50 -8.67 -32.05
C ALA A 199 17.69 -7.67 -30.91
N GLU A 200 17.43 -6.37 -31.13
CA GLU A 200 17.48 -5.33 -30.09
C GLU A 200 16.53 -5.65 -28.92
N LEU A 201 15.26 -5.98 -29.22
CA LEU A 201 14.31 -6.43 -28.20
C LEU A 201 14.82 -7.66 -27.43
N GLY A 202 15.45 -8.59 -28.14
CA GLY A 202 16.04 -9.80 -27.56
C GLY A 202 17.20 -9.49 -26.62
N VAL A 203 18.11 -8.58 -27.00
CA VAL A 203 19.22 -8.12 -26.16
C VAL A 203 18.70 -7.42 -24.92
N GLY A 204 17.78 -6.45 -25.07
CA GLY A 204 17.17 -5.76 -23.95
C GLY A 204 16.47 -6.70 -22.98
N LEU A 205 15.73 -7.70 -23.50
CA LEU A 205 15.08 -8.72 -22.69
C LEU A 205 16.09 -9.64 -21.97
N ALA A 206 17.13 -10.10 -22.68
CA ALA A 206 18.16 -10.96 -22.09
C ALA A 206 18.87 -10.25 -20.94
N VAL A 207 19.27 -8.99 -21.13
CA VAL A 207 19.88 -8.18 -20.07
C VAL A 207 18.92 -7.95 -18.91
N ALA A 208 17.64 -7.67 -19.17
CA ALA A 208 16.64 -7.54 -18.12
C ALA A 208 16.47 -8.82 -17.28
N ILE A 209 16.48 -10.00 -17.93
CA ILE A 209 16.45 -11.31 -17.26
C ILE A 209 17.71 -11.49 -16.41
N VAL A 210 18.89 -11.24 -16.97
CA VAL A 210 20.18 -11.33 -16.26
C VAL A 210 20.19 -10.42 -15.03
N VAL A 211 19.87 -9.14 -15.18
CA VAL A 211 19.83 -8.19 -14.05
C VAL A 211 18.82 -8.66 -12.99
N ARG A 212 17.63 -9.10 -13.39
CA ARG A 212 16.60 -9.57 -12.45
C ARG A 212 17.04 -10.81 -11.69
N PHE A 213 17.62 -11.82 -12.33
CA PHE A 213 17.94 -13.09 -11.69
C PHE A 213 19.36 -13.17 -11.11
N VAL A 214 20.28 -12.27 -11.49
CA VAL A 214 21.63 -12.20 -10.92
C VAL A 214 21.70 -11.15 -9.81
N LEU A 215 21.24 -9.91 -10.07
CA LEU A 215 21.36 -8.81 -9.11
C LEU A 215 20.14 -8.68 -8.19
N PHE A 216 18.94 -8.91 -8.73
CA PHE A 216 17.67 -8.70 -8.01
C PHE A 216 16.85 -9.97 -7.81
N TYR A 217 17.51 -11.13 -7.65
CA TYR A 217 16.81 -12.42 -7.57
C TYR A 217 15.68 -12.38 -6.52
N PRO A 218 14.45 -12.80 -6.88
CA PRO A 218 13.32 -12.82 -5.98
C PRO A 218 13.50 -13.90 -4.91
N HIS A 219 14.02 -13.50 -3.74
CA HIS A 219 14.11 -14.35 -2.55
C HIS A 219 12.97 -13.98 -1.59
N PRO A 220 11.86 -14.74 -1.53
CA PRO A 220 10.72 -14.43 -0.67
C PRO A 220 11.13 -14.33 0.80
N ALA A 221 11.96 -15.27 1.29
CA ALA A 221 12.49 -15.23 2.67
C ALA A 221 13.28 -13.95 3.00
N LYS A 222 14.13 -13.47 2.07
CA LYS A 222 14.85 -12.20 2.26
C LYS A 222 13.92 -10.99 2.15
N ALA A 223 12.80 -11.08 1.43
CA ALA A 223 11.79 -10.02 1.40
C ALA A 223 11.04 -9.94 2.74
N LEU A 224 10.68 -11.08 3.32
CA LEU A 224 10.09 -11.18 4.65
C LEU A 224 11.00 -10.59 5.72
N GLN A 225 12.26 -11.04 5.78
CA GLN A 225 13.26 -10.52 6.74
C GLN A 225 13.45 -9.00 6.65
N ARG A 226 13.48 -8.43 5.43
CA ARG A 226 13.59 -6.97 5.24
C ARG A 226 12.34 -6.25 5.75
N THR A 227 11.15 -6.82 5.51
CA THR A 227 9.89 -6.25 5.97
C THR A 227 9.80 -6.30 7.51
N GLN A 228 10.22 -7.41 8.14
CA GLN A 228 10.33 -7.54 9.59
C GLN A 228 11.29 -6.53 10.23
N ARG A 229 12.48 -6.31 9.64
CA ARG A 229 13.41 -5.25 10.08
C ARG A 229 12.80 -3.86 10.00
N SER A 230 12.04 -3.60 8.93
CA SER A 230 11.33 -2.33 8.76
C SER A 230 10.20 -2.16 9.79
N TYR A 231 9.49 -3.24 10.11
CA TYR A 231 8.49 -3.28 11.18
C TYR A 231 9.12 -2.96 12.54
N ALA A 232 10.24 -3.60 12.90
CA ALA A 232 10.95 -3.33 14.16
C ALA A 232 11.44 -1.87 14.26
N ALA A 233 11.90 -1.27 13.16
CA ALA A 233 12.24 0.16 13.11
C ALA A 233 11.00 1.06 13.30
N ARG A 234 9.86 0.69 12.71
CA ARG A 234 8.59 1.41 12.91
C ARG A 234 8.09 1.30 14.34
N ALA A 235 8.25 0.13 14.97
CA ALA A 235 7.87 -0.13 16.34
C ALA A 235 8.63 0.75 17.33
N ARG A 236 9.96 0.85 17.18
CA ARG A 236 10.78 1.78 17.97
C ARG A 236 10.39 3.24 17.76
N LYS A 237 9.99 3.62 16.54
CA LYS A 237 9.47 4.98 16.30
C LYS A 237 8.13 5.23 17.00
N VAL A 238 7.29 4.21 17.21
CA VAL A 238 6.07 4.31 18.03
C VAL A 238 6.46 4.59 19.49
N ALA A 239 7.37 3.80 20.08
CA ALA A 239 7.86 4.03 21.44
C ALA A 239 8.46 5.43 21.62
N LYS A 240 9.29 5.88 20.66
CA LYS A 240 9.82 7.25 20.66
C LYS A 240 8.73 8.33 20.62
N LEU A 241 7.72 8.17 19.76
CA LEU A 241 6.62 9.13 19.66
C LEU A 241 5.72 9.11 20.91
N ALA A 242 5.60 7.95 21.57
CA ALA A 242 4.90 7.84 22.85
C ALA A 242 5.69 8.55 23.97
N LEU A 243 7.02 8.46 23.98
CA LEU A 243 7.88 9.20 24.91
C LEU A 243 7.78 10.72 24.70
N GLU A 244 7.79 11.17 23.44
CA GLU A 244 7.63 12.59 23.06
C GLU A 244 6.33 13.21 23.63
N LEU A 245 5.28 12.42 23.96
CA LEU A 245 4.05 12.91 24.59
C LEU A 245 4.24 13.38 26.03
N PHE A 246 5.24 12.84 26.74
CA PHE A 246 5.53 13.19 28.13
C PHE A 246 6.61 14.28 28.26
N GLU A 247 7.21 14.72 27.15
CA GLU A 247 8.28 15.73 27.15
C GLU A 247 7.75 17.16 26.96
N ASP A 248 6.65 17.35 26.22
CA ASP A 248 6.11 18.67 25.85
C ASP A 248 4.56 18.66 25.88
N PRO A 249 3.94 19.05 27.01
CA PRO A 249 2.49 19.03 27.19
C PRO A 249 1.73 20.01 26.27
N GLU A 250 2.35 21.12 25.87
CA GLU A 250 1.69 22.18 25.07
C GLU A 250 1.47 21.77 23.61
N HIS A 251 2.23 20.78 23.10
CA HIS A 251 2.16 20.32 21.71
C HIS A 251 1.45 18.97 21.51
N GLY A 252 0.74 18.47 22.52
CA GLY A 252 0.11 17.14 22.57
C GLY A 252 -0.65 16.76 21.29
N ALA A 253 -1.54 17.63 20.79
CA ALA A 253 -2.39 17.30 19.64
C ALA A 253 -1.59 16.97 18.35
N ARG A 254 -0.44 17.61 18.12
CA ARG A 254 0.41 17.33 16.95
C ARG A 254 1.18 16.01 17.14
N GLN A 255 1.67 15.73 18.34
CA GLN A 255 2.37 14.50 18.67
C GLN A 255 1.43 13.30 18.62
N GLU A 256 0.22 13.42 19.17
CA GLU A 256 -0.85 12.41 19.08
C GLU A 256 -1.15 12.06 17.62
N GLN A 257 -1.30 13.06 16.75
CA GLN A 257 -1.50 12.82 15.31
C GLN A 257 -0.30 12.11 14.66
N ARG A 258 0.93 12.42 15.07
CA ARG A 258 2.14 11.74 14.55
C ARG A 258 2.17 10.28 15.00
N LEU A 259 1.86 10.00 16.27
CA LEU A 259 1.77 8.66 16.84
C LEU A 259 0.69 7.83 16.12
N GLN A 260 -0.51 8.38 15.95
CA GLN A 260 -1.60 7.73 15.22
C GLN A 260 -1.21 7.39 13.77
N ARG A 261 -0.58 8.33 13.04
CA ARG A 261 -0.08 8.06 11.68
C ARG A 261 0.98 6.96 11.67
N GLN A 262 1.81 6.89 12.70
CA GLN A 262 2.85 5.86 12.81
C GLN A 262 2.27 4.49 13.14
N LEU A 263 1.21 4.40 13.96
CA LEU A 263 0.46 3.16 14.20
C LEU A 263 -0.19 2.63 12.91
N VAL A 264 -0.77 3.50 12.08
CA VAL A 264 -1.30 3.10 10.76
C VAL A 264 -0.19 2.49 9.89
N ARG A 265 0.98 3.14 9.84
CA ARG A 265 2.16 2.63 9.10
C ARG A 265 2.69 1.32 9.69
N LEU A 266 2.69 1.17 11.00
CA LEU A 266 3.10 -0.08 11.65
C LEU A 266 2.20 -1.22 11.19
N ASN A 267 0.88 -0.99 11.19
CA ASN A 267 -0.08 -1.98 10.70
C ASN A 267 0.05 -2.28 9.20
N GLU A 268 0.31 -1.28 8.35
CA GLU A 268 0.59 -1.53 6.93
C GLU A 268 1.75 -2.53 6.77
N ALA A 269 2.80 -2.40 7.58
CA ALA A 269 3.93 -3.32 7.56
C ALA A 269 3.55 -4.72 8.10
N ALA A 270 2.69 -4.79 9.13
CA ALA A 270 2.16 -6.07 9.63
C ALA A 270 1.35 -6.81 8.55
N LEU A 271 0.44 -6.13 7.86
CA LEU A 271 -0.34 -6.71 6.78
C LEU A 271 0.52 -7.12 5.58
N MET A 272 1.63 -6.41 5.33
CA MET A 272 2.61 -6.82 4.33
C MET A 272 3.36 -8.10 4.73
N ILE A 273 3.68 -8.26 6.02
CA ILE A 273 4.30 -9.48 6.56
C ILE A 273 3.30 -10.63 6.45
N ASP A 274 2.06 -10.46 6.91
CA ASP A 274 1.01 -11.49 6.83
C ASP A 274 0.79 -11.96 5.39
N ALA A 275 0.66 -11.04 4.45
CA ALA A 275 0.49 -11.38 3.05
C ALA A 275 1.70 -12.15 2.46
N GLN A 276 2.91 -11.94 2.99
CA GLN A 276 4.11 -12.70 2.62
C GLN A 276 4.17 -14.07 3.30
N LEU A 277 3.62 -14.22 4.51
CA LEU A 277 3.54 -15.51 5.22
C LEU A 277 2.65 -16.54 4.51
N GLY A 278 1.77 -16.10 3.60
CA GLY A 278 0.99 -16.98 2.74
C GLY A 278 1.80 -17.67 1.63
N ASP A 279 3.04 -17.24 1.38
CA ASP A 279 3.96 -17.91 0.46
C ASP A 279 4.83 -18.92 1.23
N PRO A 280 4.69 -20.25 0.98
CA PRO A 280 5.51 -21.25 1.65
C PRO A 280 7.02 -21.02 1.45
N ALA A 281 7.44 -20.43 0.33
CA ALA A 281 8.85 -20.14 0.08
C ALA A 281 9.39 -18.92 0.85
N ALA A 282 8.52 -18.13 1.49
CA ALA A 282 8.91 -17.01 2.35
C ALA A 282 9.21 -17.45 3.78
N VAL A 283 8.62 -18.55 4.21
CA VAL A 283 8.77 -19.14 5.53
C VAL A 283 9.91 -20.17 5.44
N ALA A 284 10.93 -20.07 6.28
CA ALA A 284 12.11 -20.96 6.20
C ALA A 284 11.71 -22.43 6.41
N ASP A 285 12.50 -23.37 5.88
CA ASP A 285 12.28 -24.81 6.04
C ASP A 285 12.07 -25.15 7.53
N GLY A 286 10.86 -25.60 7.85
CA GLY A 286 10.46 -25.92 9.22
C GLY A 286 10.00 -24.74 10.07
N SER A 287 9.45 -23.65 9.56
CA SER A 287 8.68 -22.68 10.39
C SER A 287 7.23 -22.61 9.93
N SER A 288 6.28 -22.38 10.84
CA SER A 288 4.85 -22.30 10.49
C SER A 288 4.45 -20.84 10.27
N GLY A 289 3.92 -20.53 9.08
CA GLY A 289 3.37 -19.20 8.78
C GLY A 289 2.28 -18.77 9.78
N GLN A 290 1.51 -19.73 10.29
CA GLN A 290 0.48 -19.52 11.31
C GLN A 290 1.09 -19.08 12.65
N LEU A 291 2.21 -19.68 13.06
CA LEU A 291 2.87 -19.34 14.33
C LEU A 291 3.50 -17.95 14.26
N LEU A 292 4.15 -17.62 13.14
CA LEU A 292 4.70 -16.29 12.90
C LEU A 292 3.60 -15.22 12.86
N HIS A 293 2.44 -15.55 12.29
CA HIS A 293 1.27 -14.69 12.28
C HIS A 293 0.74 -14.41 13.70
N GLN A 294 0.60 -15.45 14.52
CA GLN A 294 0.17 -15.32 15.92
C GLN A 294 1.10 -14.38 16.71
N ARG A 295 2.42 -14.61 16.65
CA ARG A 295 3.38 -13.75 17.36
C ARG A 295 3.42 -12.32 16.85
N LEU A 296 3.29 -12.11 15.54
CA LEU A 296 3.19 -10.77 14.98
C LEU A 296 1.95 -10.03 15.50
N PHE A 297 0.82 -10.73 15.62
CA PHE A 297 -0.40 -10.18 16.19
C PHE A 297 -0.19 -9.77 17.65
N ASP A 298 0.42 -10.62 18.47
CA ASP A 298 0.71 -10.34 19.87
C ASP A 298 1.61 -9.10 20.05
N VAL A 299 2.71 -9.02 19.28
CA VAL A 299 3.60 -7.85 19.28
C VAL A 299 2.87 -6.58 18.85
N GLU A 300 2.07 -6.65 17.77
CA GLU A 300 1.34 -5.50 17.26
C GLU A 300 0.28 -5.00 18.26
N LEU A 301 -0.44 -5.92 18.89
CA LEU A 301 -1.45 -5.61 19.90
C LEU A 301 -0.80 -4.94 21.11
N ALA A 302 0.23 -5.58 21.69
CA ALA A 302 0.90 -5.08 22.89
C ALA A 302 1.48 -3.68 22.64
N LEU A 303 2.15 -3.48 21.50
CA LEU A 303 2.69 -2.17 21.14
C LEU A 303 1.62 -1.11 20.88
N THR A 304 0.50 -1.48 20.26
CA THR A 304 -0.65 -0.58 20.06
C THR A 304 -1.24 -0.16 21.41
N ASN A 305 -1.32 -1.11 22.35
CA ASN A 305 -1.80 -0.84 23.71
C ASN A 305 -0.84 0.06 24.48
N VAL A 306 0.47 -0.19 24.44
CA VAL A 306 1.50 0.71 25.01
C VAL A 306 1.31 2.14 24.49
N ALA A 307 1.17 2.32 23.17
CA ALA A 307 0.96 3.65 22.58
C ALA A 307 -0.36 4.30 23.01
N ARG A 308 -1.45 3.52 23.06
CA ARG A 308 -2.78 4.02 23.46
C ARG A 308 -2.81 4.43 24.93
N PHE A 309 -2.28 3.59 25.82
CA PHE A 309 -2.24 3.90 27.25
C PHE A 309 -1.23 5.02 27.54
N ALA A 310 -0.10 5.10 26.82
CA ALA A 310 0.76 6.28 26.89
C ALA A 310 0.02 7.57 26.52
N GLN A 311 -0.80 7.55 25.47
CA GLN A 311 -1.63 8.69 25.09
C GLN A 311 -2.69 9.04 26.16
N ALA A 312 -3.32 8.03 26.76
CA ALA A 312 -4.28 8.24 27.85
C ALA A 312 -3.60 8.83 29.08
N MET A 313 -2.43 8.28 29.47
CA MET A 313 -1.62 8.72 30.60
C MET A 313 -1.07 10.14 30.42
N ALA A 314 -0.72 10.55 29.20
CA ALA A 314 -0.24 11.91 28.94
C ALA A 314 -1.28 13.01 29.23
N ARG A 315 -2.56 12.62 29.41
CA ARG A 315 -3.66 13.53 29.80
C ARG A 315 -3.98 13.46 31.30
N LEU A 316 -3.33 12.55 32.02
CA LEU A 316 -3.46 12.37 33.46
C LEU A 316 -2.31 13.11 34.15
N ASP A 317 -2.59 13.67 35.32
CA ASP A 317 -1.56 14.29 36.15
C ASP A 317 -0.92 13.18 37.00
N LEU A 318 0.16 12.58 36.48
CA LEU A 318 0.81 11.44 37.12
C LEU A 318 1.88 11.88 38.13
N PRO A 319 1.99 11.21 39.29
CA PRO A 319 3.09 11.37 40.21
C PRO A 319 4.47 11.20 39.54
N ALA A 320 5.47 11.94 40.03
CA ALA A 320 6.80 12.01 39.39
C ALA A 320 7.54 10.67 39.37
N ASP A 321 7.34 9.83 40.38
CA ASP A 321 7.83 8.45 40.49
C ASP A 321 7.18 7.55 39.43
N GLN A 322 5.85 7.57 39.28
CA GLN A 322 5.16 6.80 38.24
C GLN A 322 5.60 7.24 36.84
N LEU A 323 5.76 8.55 36.63
CA LEU A 323 6.19 9.12 35.36
C LEU A 323 7.65 8.77 35.03
N ALA A 324 8.52 8.64 36.03
CA ALA A 324 9.89 8.15 35.84
C ALA A 324 9.90 6.69 35.36
N GLU A 325 9.10 5.82 35.98
CA GLU A 325 8.97 4.41 35.57
C GLU A 325 8.36 4.25 34.17
N VAL A 326 7.33 5.04 33.83
CA VAL A 326 6.75 5.05 32.47
C VAL A 326 7.79 5.45 31.42
N ARG A 327 8.59 6.50 31.70
CA ARG A 327 9.68 6.92 30.81
C ARG A 327 10.77 5.85 30.71
N GLY A 328 11.16 5.23 31.83
CA GLY A 328 12.12 4.13 31.89
C GLY A 328 11.69 2.94 31.03
N ALA A 329 10.43 2.53 31.13
CA ALA A 329 9.86 1.44 30.33
C ALA A 329 9.89 1.75 28.82
N LEU A 330 9.50 2.97 28.42
CA LEU A 330 9.56 3.41 27.02
C LEU A 330 11.00 3.52 26.49
N HIS A 331 11.94 3.95 27.32
CA HIS A 331 13.37 3.96 27.01
C HIS A 331 13.91 2.54 26.79
N GLY A 332 13.58 1.58 27.67
CA GLY A 332 13.95 0.18 27.49
C GLY A 332 13.48 -0.39 26.14
N ILE A 333 12.23 -0.11 25.74
CA ILE A 333 11.71 -0.49 24.41
C ILE A 333 12.50 0.17 23.27
N LEU A 334 12.86 1.46 23.42
CA LEU A 334 13.61 2.21 22.41
C LEU A 334 15.04 1.68 22.22
N ASP A 335 15.71 1.38 23.33
CA ASP A 335 17.11 0.96 23.40
C ASP A 335 17.29 -0.56 23.20
N ARG A 336 16.17 -1.29 23.04
CA ARG A 336 16.11 -2.76 22.85
C ARG A 336 16.57 -3.53 24.09
N ASP A 337 16.36 -2.94 25.26
CA ASP A 337 16.62 -3.55 26.55
C ASP A 337 15.29 -4.04 27.15
N ALA A 338 14.97 -5.30 26.84
CA ALA A 338 13.74 -5.93 27.32
C ALA A 338 13.75 -6.11 28.84
N GLU A 339 14.92 -6.35 29.45
CA GLU A 339 15.06 -6.52 30.89
C GLU A 339 14.79 -5.19 31.62
N ALA A 340 15.36 -4.08 31.12
CA ALA A 340 15.07 -2.76 31.66
C ALA A 340 13.59 -2.37 31.49
N ALA A 341 13.00 -2.64 30.33
CA ALA A 341 11.58 -2.36 30.09
C ALA A 341 10.68 -3.16 31.06
N ASP A 342 10.99 -4.43 31.28
CA ASP A 342 10.30 -5.30 32.24
C ASP A 342 10.44 -4.82 33.68
N ALA A 343 11.66 -4.45 34.09
CA ALA A 343 11.94 -3.98 35.43
C ALA A 343 11.11 -2.73 35.77
N HIS A 344 11.11 -1.74 34.88
CA HIS A 344 10.31 -0.52 35.05
C HIS A 344 8.81 -0.78 35.03
N ALA A 345 8.33 -1.69 34.17
CA ALA A 345 6.92 -2.09 34.15
C ALA A 345 6.48 -2.78 35.46
N ARG A 346 7.33 -3.64 36.04
CA ARG A 346 7.05 -4.29 37.34
C ARG A 346 7.09 -3.30 38.49
N ALA A 347 8.09 -2.43 38.53
CA ALA A 347 8.18 -1.35 39.53
C ALA A 347 6.93 -0.46 39.51
N LEU A 348 6.43 -0.13 38.31
CA LEU A 348 5.18 0.62 38.15
C LEU A 348 3.97 -0.13 38.73
N ILE A 349 3.88 -1.46 38.55
CA ILE A 349 2.81 -2.28 39.15
C ILE A 349 2.93 -2.30 40.69
N GLU A 350 4.15 -2.35 41.23
CA GLU A 350 4.39 -2.33 42.68
C GLU A 350 4.00 -0.98 43.31
N LEU A 351 4.35 0.14 42.67
CA LEU A 351 3.95 1.48 43.10
C LEU A 351 2.42 1.60 43.17
N LEU A 352 1.69 1.07 42.18
CA LEU A 352 0.23 1.09 42.17
C LEU A 352 -0.39 0.27 43.31
N ARG A 353 0.21 -0.88 43.68
CA ARG A 353 -0.26 -1.70 44.80
C ARG A 353 -0.10 -1.02 46.15
N ALA A 354 0.93 -0.18 46.30
CA ALA A 354 1.15 0.58 47.53
C ALA A 354 0.10 1.67 47.75
N VAL A 355 -0.47 2.23 46.69
CA VAL A 355 -1.52 3.27 46.74
C VAL A 355 -2.89 2.69 47.12
N ASP A 356 -3.18 1.44 46.75
CA ASP A 356 -4.46 0.77 47.04
C ASP A 356 -4.69 0.49 48.55
N HIS A 357 -3.70 0.74 49.42
CA HIS A 357 -3.78 0.47 50.87
C HIS A 357 -4.22 1.67 51.74
N ASP A 358 -4.45 2.86 51.18
CA ASP A 358 -4.88 4.06 51.94
C ASP A 358 -6.05 4.80 51.24
N PRO A 359 -7.33 4.44 51.51
CA PRO A 359 -8.46 4.94 50.74
C PRO A 359 -9.06 6.24 51.31
N ASP A 360 -8.86 7.37 50.61
CA ASP A 360 -9.73 8.56 50.76
C ASP A 360 -11.01 8.40 49.89
N PRO A 361 -12.22 8.36 50.50
CA PRO A 361 -13.47 8.10 49.79
C PRO A 361 -13.90 9.19 48.78
N LEU A 362 -13.33 10.41 48.79
CA LEU A 362 -13.72 11.49 47.87
C LEU A 362 -12.82 11.61 46.61
N ALA A 363 -11.62 11.01 46.61
CA ALA A 363 -10.68 10.98 45.48
C ALA A 363 -10.88 9.76 44.53
N GLY A 364 -11.64 8.75 44.99
CA GLY A 364 -11.58 7.37 44.49
C GLY A 364 -12.01 7.06 43.05
N ASN A 365 -12.62 7.97 42.28
CA ASN A 365 -13.05 7.65 40.90
C ASN A 365 -12.07 8.14 39.80
N ARG A 366 -11.42 9.30 40.01
CA ARG A 366 -10.33 9.77 39.13
C ARG A 366 -9.07 8.94 39.34
N ASP A 367 -8.73 8.63 40.59
CA ASP A 367 -7.57 7.79 40.92
C ASP A 367 -7.73 6.37 40.39
N ARG A 368 -8.92 5.77 40.49
CA ARG A 368 -9.16 4.40 39.98
C ARG A 368 -9.04 4.30 38.46
N THR A 369 -9.47 5.33 37.73
CA THR A 369 -9.27 5.37 36.27
C THR A 369 -7.80 5.48 35.91
N ALA A 370 -7.04 6.33 36.62
CA ALA A 370 -5.61 6.48 36.43
C ALA A 370 -4.87 5.17 36.74
N VAL A 371 -5.15 4.55 37.89
CA VAL A 371 -4.58 3.26 38.31
C VAL A 371 -4.81 2.18 37.24
N VAL A 372 -6.04 2.06 36.72
CA VAL A 372 -6.36 1.08 35.67
C VAL A 372 -5.57 1.34 34.38
N VAL A 373 -5.45 2.60 33.96
CA VAL A 373 -4.72 2.97 32.74
C VAL A 373 -3.22 2.68 32.89
N VAL A 374 -2.63 3.05 34.03
CA VAL A 374 -1.20 2.83 34.32
C VAL A 374 -0.91 1.32 34.47
N HIS A 375 -1.77 0.56 35.15
CA HIS A 375 -1.64 -0.89 35.26
C HIS A 375 -1.70 -1.57 33.89
N ARG A 376 -2.66 -1.19 33.04
CA ARG A 376 -2.78 -1.72 31.68
C ARG A 376 -1.60 -1.35 30.80
N PHE A 377 -1.02 -0.16 30.99
CA PHE A 377 0.23 0.21 30.32
C PHE A 377 1.35 -0.75 30.71
N ALA A 378 1.60 -0.94 32.01
CA ALA A 378 2.64 -1.84 32.51
C ALA A 378 2.44 -3.28 32.00
N GLY A 379 1.23 -3.82 32.08
CA GLY A 379 0.90 -5.14 31.55
C GLY A 379 1.13 -5.26 30.04
N SER A 380 0.88 -4.18 29.29
CA SER A 380 1.14 -4.15 27.83
C SER A 380 2.64 -4.11 27.51
N VAL A 381 3.47 -3.48 28.35
CA VAL A 381 4.93 -3.51 28.21
C VAL A 381 5.46 -4.92 28.44
N LEU A 382 5.01 -5.60 29.52
CA LEU A 382 5.39 -6.99 29.80
C LEU A 382 4.98 -7.95 28.68
N ALA A 383 3.76 -7.80 28.16
CA ALA A 383 3.31 -8.61 27.02
C ALA A 383 4.13 -8.33 25.76
N LEU A 384 4.57 -7.09 25.55
CA LEU A 384 5.36 -6.70 24.38
C LEU A 384 6.76 -7.31 24.42
N THR A 385 7.45 -7.20 25.56
CA THR A 385 8.81 -7.74 25.74
C THR A 385 8.81 -9.25 25.56
N GLU A 386 7.86 -9.95 26.19
CA GLU A 386 7.67 -11.39 26.03
C GLU A 386 7.41 -11.77 24.56
N ALA A 387 6.43 -11.13 23.91
CA ALA A 387 6.07 -11.43 22.52
C ALA A 387 7.23 -11.12 21.55
N MET A 388 8.00 -10.05 21.79
CA MET A 388 9.15 -9.70 20.97
C MET A 388 10.30 -10.71 21.10
N VAL A 389 10.60 -11.20 22.30
CA VAL A 389 11.61 -12.24 22.52
C VAL A 389 11.22 -13.52 21.77
N GLN A 390 9.96 -13.94 21.89
CA GLN A 390 9.45 -15.14 21.21
C GLN A 390 9.44 -14.96 19.69
N TRP A 391 9.05 -13.79 19.18
CA TRP A 391 9.04 -13.50 17.74
C TRP A 391 10.45 -13.52 17.13
N LEU A 392 11.46 -13.03 17.85
CA LEU A 392 12.86 -13.08 17.41
C LEU A 392 13.44 -14.51 17.49
N ALA A 393 13.04 -15.31 18.48
CA ALA A 393 13.49 -16.69 18.66
C ALA A 393 12.95 -17.67 17.59
N LEU A 394 11.85 -17.33 16.91
CA LEU A 394 11.24 -18.16 15.85
C LEU A 394 12.04 -18.20 14.54
N GLY A 395 13.11 -17.41 14.42
CA GLY A 395 14.11 -17.63 13.36
C GLY A 395 14.81 -18.99 13.47
N SER A 396 14.66 -19.72 14.59
CA SER A 396 15.33 -21.00 14.88
C SER A 396 14.41 -22.16 15.30
N ALA A 397 13.09 -21.98 15.39
CA ALA A 397 12.19 -23.04 15.88
C ALA A 397 11.61 -23.87 14.74
N GLN A 398 11.64 -25.21 14.89
CA GLN A 398 11.03 -26.18 13.98
C GLN A 398 9.49 -26.20 14.13
N ALA A 399 8.79 -26.25 13.00
CA ALA A 399 7.36 -26.43 12.88
C ALA A 399 7.01 -27.91 13.02
N GLU A 400 5.89 -28.19 13.67
CA GLU A 400 5.31 -29.53 13.67
C GLU A 400 4.88 -29.93 12.25
N ASP A 401 5.23 -31.14 11.83
CA ASP A 401 4.88 -31.69 10.52
C ASP A 401 3.34 -31.72 10.35
N GLY A 402 2.85 -31.13 9.26
CA GLY A 402 1.43 -31.19 8.86
C GLY A 402 0.58 -29.93 9.10
N ALA A 403 1.16 -28.81 9.55
CA ALA A 403 0.42 -27.55 9.67
C ALA A 403 -0.07 -27.05 8.30
N ALA A 404 -1.39 -26.79 8.17
CA ALA A 404 -2.00 -26.26 6.95
C ALA A 404 -1.37 -24.93 6.52
N ALA A 405 -1.27 -24.70 5.21
CA ALA A 405 -0.75 -23.45 4.66
C ALA A 405 -1.57 -22.25 5.13
N PHE A 406 -0.91 -21.25 5.72
CA PHE A 406 -1.53 -20.02 6.19
C PHE A 406 -2.23 -19.28 5.04
N GLN A 407 -3.50 -18.92 5.24
CA GLN A 407 -4.26 -18.13 4.28
C GLN A 407 -4.29 -16.67 4.72
N PRO A 408 -3.59 -15.76 4.05
CA PRO A 408 -3.55 -14.36 4.44
C PRO A 408 -4.87 -13.64 4.13
N SER A 409 -5.28 -12.72 5.00
CA SER A 409 -6.49 -11.89 4.78
C SER A 409 -6.31 -10.85 3.66
N VAL A 410 -5.08 -10.59 3.21
CA VAL A 410 -4.75 -9.62 2.16
C VAL A 410 -3.71 -10.23 1.21
N MET A 411 -3.90 -10.01 -0.10
CA MET A 411 -2.92 -10.34 -1.12
C MET A 411 -2.15 -9.09 -1.56
N LEU A 412 -0.83 -9.19 -1.69
CA LEU A 412 -0.02 -8.10 -2.21
C LEU A 412 -0.16 -7.96 -3.72
N PHE A 413 -0.25 -6.72 -4.19
CA PHE A 413 -0.17 -6.36 -5.60
C PHE A 413 1.18 -5.71 -5.88
N GLY A 414 2.08 -6.45 -6.55
CA GLY A 414 3.43 -5.98 -6.85
C GLY A 414 4.28 -5.63 -5.61
N GLY A 415 4.11 -6.39 -4.52
CA GLY A 415 4.81 -6.17 -3.26
C GLY A 415 4.19 -5.08 -2.36
N TRP A 416 2.98 -4.61 -2.68
CA TRP A 416 2.27 -3.56 -1.95
C TRP A 416 0.84 -3.98 -1.57
N LEU A 417 0.27 -3.33 -0.57
CA LEU A 417 -1.16 -3.49 -0.25
C LEU A 417 -2.05 -3.03 -1.43
N PRO A 418 -3.22 -3.67 -1.64
CA PRO A 418 -4.08 -3.43 -2.80
C PRO A 418 -4.79 -2.07 -2.78
N GLY A 419 -4.76 -1.35 -1.64
CA GLY A 419 -5.41 -0.06 -1.49
C GLY A 419 -6.93 -0.16 -1.72
N SER A 420 -7.46 0.74 -2.55
CA SER A 420 -8.89 0.80 -2.90
C SER A 420 -9.34 -0.23 -3.93
N ALA A 421 -8.45 -1.09 -4.44
CA ALA A 421 -8.76 -2.01 -5.54
C ALA A 421 -9.89 -2.99 -5.18
N VAL A 422 -9.82 -3.60 -4.00
CA VAL A 422 -10.84 -4.55 -3.50
C VAL A 422 -12.22 -3.88 -3.35
N PRO A 423 -12.37 -2.78 -2.58
CA PRO A 423 -13.68 -2.13 -2.46
C PRO A 423 -14.17 -1.54 -3.79
N SER A 424 -13.28 -1.09 -4.69
CA SER A 424 -13.67 -0.61 -6.02
C SER A 424 -14.18 -1.74 -6.91
N ALA A 425 -13.58 -2.93 -6.83
CA ALA A 425 -14.03 -4.10 -7.57
C ALA A 425 -15.43 -4.55 -7.11
N MET A 426 -15.64 -4.63 -5.79
CA MET A 426 -16.97 -4.89 -5.21
C MET A 426 -17.99 -3.84 -5.67
N ALA A 427 -17.62 -2.56 -5.62
CA ALA A 427 -18.47 -1.45 -6.05
C ALA A 427 -18.85 -1.47 -7.52
N SER A 428 -17.99 -2.01 -8.38
CA SER A 428 -18.26 -2.14 -9.81
C SER A 428 -19.26 -3.25 -10.13
N LEU A 429 -19.30 -4.31 -9.32
CA LEU A 429 -20.14 -5.50 -9.50
C LEU A 429 -21.54 -5.36 -8.86
N GLU A 430 -21.67 -4.51 -7.85
CA GLU A 430 -22.96 -4.26 -7.20
C GLU A 430 -23.90 -3.40 -8.07
N ARG A 431 -25.22 -3.52 -7.87
CA ARG A 431 -26.21 -2.63 -8.51
C ARG A 431 -26.26 -1.32 -7.72
N GLY A 432 -26.19 -0.18 -8.41
CA GLY A 432 -26.42 1.13 -7.79
C GLY A 432 -27.90 1.40 -7.61
N VAL A 433 -28.26 2.12 -6.53
CA VAL A 433 -29.65 2.44 -6.16
C VAL A 433 -30.18 3.69 -6.89
N HIS A 434 -29.29 4.49 -7.51
CA HIS A 434 -29.66 5.70 -8.25
C HIS A 434 -29.53 5.55 -9.76
N SER A 435 -30.38 6.27 -10.50
CA SER A 435 -30.59 6.23 -11.95
C SER A 435 -29.31 6.31 -12.81
N GLY A 436 -28.25 6.99 -12.35
CA GLY A 436 -26.97 7.13 -13.07
C GLY A 436 -25.88 6.08 -12.75
N GLY A 437 -26.15 5.08 -11.90
CA GLY A 437 -25.15 4.11 -11.40
C GLY A 437 -25.54 2.64 -11.55
N SER A 438 -26.52 2.36 -12.41
CA SER A 438 -27.25 1.09 -12.51
C SER A 438 -26.49 -0.04 -13.22
N VAL A 439 -25.42 0.27 -13.96
CA VAL A 439 -24.76 -0.73 -14.81
C VAL A 439 -23.69 -1.52 -14.05
N ARG A 440 -24.00 -2.81 -13.81
CA ARG A 440 -23.04 -3.81 -13.33
C ARG A 440 -22.08 -4.13 -14.46
N LEU A 441 -20.81 -3.80 -14.26
CA LEU A 441 -19.74 -4.13 -15.19
C LEU A 441 -18.58 -4.69 -14.40
N ALA A 442 -17.98 -5.78 -14.89
CA ALA A 442 -16.73 -6.23 -14.34
C ALA A 442 -15.68 -5.09 -14.45
N PRO A 443 -14.81 -4.91 -13.44
CA PRO A 443 -13.86 -3.78 -13.43
C PRO A 443 -13.01 -3.66 -14.70
N HIS A 444 -12.58 -4.80 -15.26
CA HIS A 444 -11.81 -4.84 -16.50
C HIS A 444 -12.63 -4.40 -17.73
N VAL A 445 -13.92 -4.72 -17.80
CA VAL A 445 -14.82 -4.28 -18.89
C VAL A 445 -15.05 -2.78 -18.81
N ARG A 446 -15.35 -2.26 -17.61
CA ARG A 446 -15.52 -0.81 -17.38
C ARG A 446 -14.26 -0.05 -17.80
N ALA A 447 -13.11 -0.50 -17.33
CA ALA A 447 -11.83 0.11 -17.66
C ALA A 447 -11.52 0.01 -19.17
N ALA A 448 -11.85 -1.09 -19.84
CA ALA A 448 -11.59 -1.26 -21.27
C ALA A 448 -12.42 -0.30 -22.13
N ILE A 449 -13.70 -0.13 -21.82
CA ILE A 449 -14.58 0.81 -22.52
C ILE A 449 -14.11 2.24 -22.28
N GLN A 450 -13.88 2.62 -21.02
CA GLN A 450 -13.38 3.95 -20.68
C GLN A 450 -12.04 4.24 -21.35
N MET A 451 -11.12 3.26 -21.35
CA MET A 451 -9.83 3.39 -22.02
C MET A 451 -10.00 3.61 -23.52
N GLY A 452 -10.80 2.78 -24.19
CA GLY A 452 -11.03 2.90 -25.64
C GLY A 452 -11.60 4.27 -26.03
N VAL A 453 -12.61 4.75 -25.30
CA VAL A 453 -13.21 6.07 -25.55
C VAL A 453 -12.23 7.20 -25.27
N ALA A 454 -11.51 7.15 -24.15
CA ALA A 454 -10.56 8.20 -23.78
C ALA A 454 -9.39 8.29 -24.76
N VAL A 455 -8.86 7.15 -25.19
CA VAL A 455 -7.76 7.08 -26.15
C VAL A 455 -8.23 7.53 -27.53
N ALA A 456 -9.38 7.07 -28.01
CA ALA A 456 -9.93 7.53 -29.28
C ALA A 456 -10.15 9.05 -29.29
N GLY A 457 -10.71 9.61 -28.21
CA GLY A 457 -10.86 11.05 -28.04
C GLY A 457 -9.52 11.80 -27.98
N ALA A 458 -8.53 11.25 -27.27
CA ALA A 458 -7.19 11.85 -27.19
C ALA A 458 -6.43 11.79 -28.52
N ILE A 459 -6.60 10.72 -29.31
CA ILE A 459 -6.08 10.62 -30.67
C ILE A 459 -6.74 11.67 -31.56
N ALA A 460 -8.08 11.71 -31.61
CA ALA A 460 -8.80 12.63 -32.49
C ALA A 460 -8.48 14.10 -32.18
N LEU A 461 -8.50 14.49 -30.91
CA LEU A 461 -8.22 15.86 -30.49
C LEU A 461 -6.72 16.20 -30.55
N GLY A 462 -5.84 15.24 -30.26
CA GLY A 462 -4.39 15.43 -30.38
C GLY A 462 -3.92 15.54 -31.83
N ASP A 463 -4.53 14.78 -32.75
CA ASP A 463 -4.26 14.83 -34.19
C ASP A 463 -4.60 16.21 -34.76
N LEU A 464 -5.69 16.83 -34.30
CA LEU A 464 -6.05 18.22 -34.64
C LEU A 464 -5.06 19.25 -34.08
N LEU A 465 -4.40 18.97 -32.96
CA LEU A 465 -3.46 19.89 -32.31
C LEU A 465 -2.07 19.86 -32.96
N SER A 466 -1.49 18.67 -33.17
CA SER A 466 -0.08 18.52 -33.56
C SER A 466 0.16 17.64 -34.78
N GLY A 467 -0.88 16.99 -35.30
CA GLY A 467 -0.82 16.10 -36.46
C GLY A 467 0.00 14.83 -36.21
N ARG A 468 1.33 14.93 -36.24
CA ARG A 468 2.23 13.75 -36.18
C ARG A 468 2.69 13.36 -34.77
N ARG A 469 2.53 14.23 -33.75
CA ARG A 469 3.20 14.07 -32.44
C ARG A 469 2.26 13.84 -31.24
N PHE A 470 0.97 13.58 -31.46
CA PHE A 470 -0.08 13.41 -30.42
C PHE A 470 0.15 12.31 -29.36
N TYR A 471 1.30 11.66 -29.32
CA TYR A 471 1.60 10.53 -28.44
C TYR A 471 1.52 10.90 -26.95
N TRP A 472 1.88 12.12 -26.54
CA TRP A 472 1.77 12.49 -25.12
C TRP A 472 0.32 12.57 -24.65
N ALA A 473 -0.61 12.95 -25.53
CA ALA A 473 -2.04 12.93 -25.24
C ALA A 473 -2.54 11.49 -25.03
N VAL A 474 -2.13 10.57 -25.91
CA VAL A 474 -2.48 9.14 -25.80
C VAL A 474 -1.90 8.52 -24.54
N ILE A 475 -0.61 8.74 -24.26
CA ILE A 475 0.05 8.22 -23.06
C ILE A 475 -0.58 8.84 -21.80
N ALA A 476 -1.01 10.11 -21.83
CA ALA A 476 -1.70 10.75 -20.73
C ALA A 476 -3.08 10.13 -20.45
N ALA A 477 -3.86 9.89 -21.50
CA ALA A 477 -5.13 9.17 -21.38
C ALA A 477 -4.89 7.75 -20.84
N PHE A 478 -3.97 7.00 -21.43
CA PHE A 478 -3.63 5.63 -21.03
C PHE A 478 -3.24 5.51 -19.55
N ILE A 479 -2.27 6.30 -19.10
CA ILE A 479 -1.74 6.17 -17.74
C ILE A 479 -2.75 6.59 -16.67
N THR A 480 -3.72 7.43 -17.01
CA THR A 480 -4.81 7.83 -16.10
C THR A 480 -5.61 6.61 -15.61
N PHE A 481 -5.81 5.61 -16.47
CA PHE A 481 -6.54 4.37 -16.16
C PHE A 481 -5.64 3.21 -15.68
N MET A 482 -4.34 3.45 -15.47
CA MET A 482 -3.42 2.47 -14.92
C MET A 482 -3.33 2.61 -13.39
N GLY A 483 -3.64 1.55 -12.64
CA GLY A 483 -3.43 1.52 -11.18
C GLY A 483 -4.29 2.48 -10.34
N ALA A 484 -5.33 3.07 -10.92
CA ALA A 484 -6.33 3.89 -10.25
C ALA A 484 -7.71 3.26 -10.42
N ASN A 485 -8.41 2.99 -9.32
CA ASN A 485 -9.55 2.06 -9.33
C ASN A 485 -10.92 2.74 -9.31
N ASN A 486 -10.96 4.03 -8.97
CA ASN A 486 -12.19 4.82 -8.92
C ASN A 486 -11.98 6.22 -9.51
N SER A 487 -13.08 6.94 -9.79
CA SER A 487 -13.03 8.21 -10.51
C SER A 487 -12.15 9.26 -9.83
N GLY A 488 -12.18 9.36 -8.49
CA GLY A 488 -11.37 10.35 -7.76
C GLY A 488 -9.87 10.09 -7.86
N GLU A 489 -9.45 8.82 -7.83
CA GLU A 489 -8.04 8.45 -8.03
C GLU A 489 -7.58 8.72 -9.46
N GLN A 490 -8.40 8.39 -10.45
CA GLN A 490 -8.10 8.60 -11.86
C GLN A 490 -7.96 10.11 -12.16
N VAL A 491 -8.89 10.93 -11.67
CA VAL A 491 -8.81 12.40 -11.81
C VAL A 491 -7.57 12.97 -11.14
N ARG A 492 -7.29 12.57 -9.89
CA ARG A 492 -6.08 13.01 -9.18
C ARG A 492 -4.81 12.63 -9.94
N LYS A 493 -4.78 11.43 -10.53
CA LYS A 493 -3.66 10.96 -11.33
C LYS A 493 -3.48 11.77 -12.62
N ALA A 494 -4.58 12.09 -13.31
CA ALA A 494 -4.57 12.96 -14.49
C ALA A 494 -4.02 14.36 -14.14
N LEU A 495 -4.47 14.96 -13.03
CA LEU A 495 -3.96 16.25 -12.55
C LEU A 495 -2.48 16.19 -12.14
N SER A 496 -2.10 15.17 -11.37
CA SER A 496 -0.69 14.93 -11.00
C SER A 496 0.21 14.78 -12.22
N ARG A 497 -0.32 14.27 -13.35
CA ARG A 497 0.41 14.19 -14.60
C ARG A 497 0.68 15.57 -15.19
N VAL A 498 -0.33 16.41 -15.32
CA VAL A 498 -0.16 17.78 -15.84
C VAL A 498 0.80 18.59 -14.96
N ILE A 499 0.61 18.56 -13.64
CA ILE A 499 1.48 19.26 -12.68
C ILE A 499 2.91 18.72 -12.75
N GLY A 500 3.07 17.39 -12.77
CA GLY A 500 4.38 16.77 -12.84
C GLY A 500 5.11 17.06 -14.15
N THR A 501 4.40 17.15 -15.28
CA THR A 501 4.98 17.54 -16.56
C THR A 501 5.39 19.00 -16.57
N LEU A 502 4.56 19.91 -16.03
CA LEU A 502 4.93 21.32 -15.90
C LEU A 502 6.21 21.49 -15.04
N VAL A 503 6.22 20.94 -13.83
CA VAL A 503 7.38 21.01 -12.93
C VAL A 503 8.60 20.32 -13.55
N GLY A 504 8.41 19.17 -14.20
CA GLY A 504 9.47 18.45 -14.88
C GLY A 504 10.06 19.18 -16.08
N ILE A 505 9.25 19.93 -16.84
CA ILE A 505 9.71 20.81 -17.92
C ILE A 505 10.58 21.93 -17.32
N LEU A 506 10.11 22.60 -16.26
CA LEU A 506 10.87 23.68 -15.62
C LEU A 506 12.24 23.20 -15.13
N ILE A 507 12.28 22.09 -14.38
CA ILE A 507 13.53 21.50 -13.89
C ILE A 507 14.38 20.98 -15.06
N GLY A 508 13.76 20.29 -16.02
CA GLY A 508 14.42 19.70 -17.17
C GLY A 508 15.07 20.75 -18.07
N SER A 509 14.41 21.87 -18.31
CA SER A 509 14.95 23.01 -19.06
C SER A 509 16.15 23.63 -18.34
N VAL A 510 16.07 23.87 -17.03
CA VAL A 510 17.21 24.42 -16.27
C VAL A 510 18.42 23.47 -16.35
N LEU A 511 18.21 22.17 -16.14
CA LEU A 511 19.28 21.18 -16.19
C LEU A 511 19.84 21.00 -17.61
N ALA A 512 19.00 21.05 -18.65
CA ALA A 512 19.44 20.96 -20.04
C ALA A 512 20.42 22.09 -20.41
N HIS A 513 20.14 23.33 -19.99
CA HIS A 513 21.05 24.46 -20.23
C HIS A 513 22.33 24.37 -19.38
N ALA A 514 22.24 23.83 -18.16
CA ALA A 514 23.39 23.70 -17.27
C ALA A 514 24.35 22.57 -17.67
N VAL A 515 23.81 21.45 -18.16
CA VAL A 515 24.59 20.26 -18.57
C VAL A 515 25.18 20.43 -19.98
N GLY A 516 24.45 21.09 -20.89
CA GLY A 516 24.85 21.22 -22.28
C GLY A 516 24.91 19.87 -23.00
N HIS A 517 25.89 19.70 -23.90
CA HIS A 517 26.04 18.50 -24.73
C HIS A 517 26.91 17.40 -24.09
N ASP A 518 27.30 17.54 -22.82
CA ASP A 518 28.07 16.51 -22.12
C ASP A 518 27.20 15.26 -21.88
N THR A 519 27.50 14.19 -22.62
CA THR A 519 26.76 12.92 -22.55
C THR A 519 26.88 12.25 -21.19
N ALA A 520 28.03 12.33 -20.50
CA ALA A 520 28.23 11.68 -19.21
C ALA A 520 27.43 12.36 -18.10
N LEU A 521 27.40 13.69 -18.10
CA LEU A 521 26.56 14.47 -17.18
C LEU A 521 25.07 14.29 -17.49
N SER A 522 24.69 14.26 -18.77
CA SER A 522 23.31 13.99 -19.20
C SER A 522 22.82 12.62 -18.71
N LEU A 523 23.62 11.56 -18.89
CA LEU A 523 23.31 10.22 -18.38
C LEU A 523 23.19 10.20 -16.86
N THR A 524 24.05 10.93 -16.16
CA THR A 524 23.98 11.06 -14.70
C THR A 524 22.66 11.69 -14.26
N VAL A 525 22.27 12.80 -14.90
CA VAL A 525 20.97 13.46 -14.63
C VAL A 525 19.81 12.52 -14.92
N ILE A 526 19.85 11.78 -16.03
CA ILE A 526 18.83 10.77 -16.39
C ILE A 526 18.69 9.72 -15.29
N PHE A 527 19.78 9.08 -14.86
CA PHE A 527 19.71 8.03 -13.86
C PHE A 527 19.27 8.55 -12.49
N VAL A 528 19.74 9.73 -12.07
CA VAL A 528 19.32 10.36 -10.81
C VAL A 528 17.85 10.76 -10.86
N SER A 529 17.36 11.34 -11.96
CA SER A 529 15.96 11.75 -12.09
C SER A 529 15.02 10.54 -12.12
N LEU A 530 15.41 9.46 -12.80
CA LEU A 530 14.67 8.19 -12.80
C LEU A 530 14.66 7.55 -11.42
N PHE A 531 15.81 7.48 -10.74
CA PHE A 531 15.90 6.93 -9.39
C PHE A 531 14.94 7.67 -8.44
N LEU A 532 15.04 9.01 -8.39
CA LEU A 532 14.21 9.83 -7.52
C LEU A 532 12.72 9.73 -7.90
N GLY A 533 12.42 9.72 -9.21
CA GLY A 533 11.07 9.56 -9.73
C GLY A 533 10.42 8.27 -9.28
N PHE A 534 11.09 7.12 -9.44
CA PHE A 534 10.57 5.82 -9.03
C PHE A 534 10.55 5.65 -7.51
N TYR A 535 11.54 6.18 -6.78
CA TYR A 535 11.57 6.11 -5.32
C TYR A 535 10.39 6.87 -4.68
N LEU A 536 10.07 8.06 -5.20
CA LEU A 536 9.02 8.92 -4.66
C LEU A 536 7.62 8.68 -5.27
N MET A 537 7.49 7.86 -6.33
CA MET A 537 6.22 7.66 -7.04
C MET A 537 5.08 7.18 -6.13
N ARG A 538 5.40 6.38 -5.10
CA ARG A 538 4.42 5.83 -4.14
C ARG A 538 3.93 6.88 -3.14
N ILE A 539 4.65 7.98 -2.98
CA ILE A 539 4.20 9.14 -2.20
C ILE A 539 3.26 9.98 -3.04
N ASN A 540 3.68 10.32 -4.26
CA ASN A 540 2.86 11.01 -5.25
C ASN A 540 3.34 10.66 -6.66
N TYR A 541 2.42 10.23 -7.52
CA TYR A 541 2.67 9.91 -8.92
C TYR A 541 3.34 11.06 -9.70
N ALA A 542 3.09 12.32 -9.31
CA ALA A 542 3.70 13.50 -9.94
C ALA A 542 5.24 13.44 -9.94
N PHE A 543 5.88 12.88 -8.91
CA PHE A 543 7.34 12.77 -8.85
C PHE A 543 7.91 11.88 -9.95
N MET A 544 7.23 10.79 -10.30
CA MET A 544 7.64 9.94 -11.41
C MET A 544 7.53 10.69 -12.74
N VAL A 545 6.47 11.49 -12.91
CA VAL A 545 6.28 12.29 -14.12
C VAL A 545 7.35 13.38 -14.23
N VAL A 546 7.74 14.02 -13.12
CA VAL A 546 8.88 14.94 -13.07
C VAL A 546 10.16 14.21 -13.52
N GLY A 547 10.47 13.07 -12.92
CA GLY A 547 11.68 12.29 -13.23
C GLY A 547 11.78 11.87 -14.71
N ILE A 548 10.68 11.35 -15.28
CA ILE A 548 10.59 10.97 -16.70
C ILE A 548 10.65 12.21 -17.60
N THR A 549 10.06 13.34 -17.20
CA THR A 549 10.09 14.57 -18.01
C THR A 549 11.48 15.19 -18.05
N VAL A 550 12.19 15.18 -16.92
CA VAL A 550 13.61 15.56 -16.87
C VAL A 550 14.44 14.63 -17.75
N MET A 551 14.25 13.30 -17.63
CA MET A 551 14.94 12.32 -18.48
C MET A 551 14.72 12.61 -19.97
N VAL A 552 13.48 12.75 -20.41
CA VAL A 552 13.18 13.01 -21.84
C VAL A 552 13.74 14.36 -22.29
N SER A 553 13.75 15.37 -21.42
CA SER A 553 14.37 16.66 -21.75
C SER A 553 15.86 16.49 -22.05
N GLN A 554 16.58 15.69 -21.24
CA GLN A 554 17.99 15.36 -21.50
C GLN A 554 18.16 14.52 -22.78
N LEU A 555 17.23 13.61 -23.06
CA LEU A 555 17.24 12.82 -24.29
C LEU A 555 17.04 13.70 -25.53
N TYR A 556 16.17 14.71 -25.48
CA TYR A 556 16.02 15.67 -26.58
C TYR A 556 17.28 16.50 -26.83
N VAL A 557 18.07 16.82 -25.80
CA VAL A 557 19.39 17.46 -25.98
C VAL A 557 20.34 16.54 -26.73
N GLN A 558 20.37 15.25 -26.39
CA GLN A 558 21.24 14.27 -27.05
C GLN A 558 20.80 13.91 -28.48
N LEU A 559 19.54 14.15 -28.82
CA LEU A 559 18.98 14.00 -30.18
C LEU A 559 19.06 15.27 -31.03
N ASP A 560 19.57 16.38 -30.47
CA ASP A 560 19.55 17.71 -31.10
C ASP A 560 18.14 18.19 -31.50
N GLU A 561 17.12 17.69 -30.80
CA GLU A 561 15.72 18.08 -30.98
C GLU A 561 15.22 19.00 -29.85
N PHE A 562 16.07 19.38 -28.90
CA PHE A 562 15.64 20.17 -27.74
C PHE A 562 15.11 21.55 -28.16
N SER A 563 13.84 21.83 -27.86
CA SER A 563 13.22 23.13 -28.13
C SER A 563 12.14 23.48 -27.11
N ASN A 564 12.04 24.76 -26.78
CA ASN A 564 10.98 25.30 -25.93
C ASN A 564 9.58 25.06 -26.53
N SER A 565 9.44 25.04 -27.87
CA SER A 565 8.17 24.74 -28.52
C SER A 565 7.77 23.28 -28.34
N LEU A 566 8.73 22.35 -28.33
CA LEU A 566 8.50 20.93 -28.10
C LEU A 566 8.08 20.63 -26.66
N LEU A 567 8.71 21.29 -25.68
CA LEU A 567 8.32 21.15 -24.28
C LEU A 567 6.95 21.77 -24.01
N ARG A 568 6.63 22.91 -24.64
CA ARG A 568 5.28 23.49 -24.59
C ARG A 568 4.25 22.54 -25.20
N LEU A 569 4.53 21.99 -26.39
CA LEU A 569 3.65 21.05 -27.07
C LEU A 569 3.38 19.81 -26.20
N ARG A 570 4.43 19.27 -25.55
CA ARG A 570 4.29 18.17 -24.60
C ARG A 570 3.32 18.50 -23.46
N LEU A 571 3.38 19.72 -22.92
CA LEU A 571 2.47 20.14 -21.86
C LEU A 571 1.03 20.25 -22.39
N GLU A 572 0.84 20.84 -23.57
CA GLU A 572 -0.47 20.99 -24.23
C GLU A 572 -1.11 19.62 -24.52
N GLU A 573 -0.37 18.70 -25.13
CA GLU A 573 -0.84 17.34 -25.41
C GLU A 573 -1.14 16.56 -24.13
N THR A 574 -0.29 16.70 -23.11
CA THR A 574 -0.51 16.05 -21.81
C THR A 574 -1.77 16.59 -21.13
N ALA A 575 -2.00 17.90 -21.18
CA ALA A 575 -3.19 18.55 -20.64
C ALA A 575 -4.45 18.12 -21.41
N LEU A 576 -4.38 18.04 -22.73
CA LEU A 576 -5.46 17.57 -23.59
C LEU A 576 -5.84 16.12 -23.27
N GLY A 577 -4.87 15.21 -23.23
CA GLY A 577 -5.12 13.81 -22.89
C GLY A 577 -5.66 13.61 -21.47
N ALA A 578 -5.13 14.37 -20.49
CA ALA A 578 -5.65 14.37 -19.12
C ALA A 578 -7.09 14.91 -19.05
N GLY A 579 -7.41 15.97 -19.79
CA GLY A 579 -8.75 16.55 -19.87
C GLY A 579 -9.77 15.57 -20.45
N VAL A 580 -9.43 14.94 -21.58
CA VAL A 580 -10.27 13.89 -22.20
C VAL A 580 -10.50 12.73 -21.24
N ALA A 581 -9.45 12.26 -20.58
CA ALA A 581 -9.58 11.18 -19.60
C ALA A 581 -10.50 11.57 -18.44
N ILE A 582 -10.38 12.78 -17.88
CA ILE A 582 -11.28 13.27 -16.82
C ILE A 582 -12.73 13.27 -17.28
N VAL A 583 -13.02 13.78 -18.48
CA VAL A 583 -14.38 13.78 -19.05
C VAL A 583 -14.92 12.35 -19.15
N VAL A 584 -14.14 11.44 -19.71
CA VAL A 584 -14.55 10.02 -19.86
C VAL A 584 -14.78 9.34 -18.52
N VAL A 585 -13.90 9.58 -17.53
CA VAL A 585 -14.03 9.03 -16.17
C VAL A 585 -15.29 9.50 -15.45
N MET A 586 -15.76 10.72 -15.75
CA MET A 586 -16.95 11.31 -15.15
C MET A 586 -18.24 10.94 -15.89
N VAL A 587 -18.18 10.71 -17.19
CA VAL A 587 -19.36 10.51 -18.05
C VAL A 587 -19.59 9.04 -18.41
N VAL A 588 -18.54 8.29 -18.76
CA VAL A 588 -18.65 6.91 -19.27
C VAL A 588 -18.59 5.93 -18.10
N PHE A 589 -19.74 5.40 -17.68
CA PHE A 589 -19.85 4.43 -16.58
C PHE A 589 -19.06 4.80 -15.30
N PRO A 590 -19.26 6.00 -14.72
CA PRO A 590 -18.43 6.50 -13.62
C PRO A 590 -18.54 5.62 -12.35
N LEU A 591 -17.38 5.30 -11.75
CA LEU A 591 -17.32 4.65 -10.43
C LEU A 591 -16.96 5.69 -9.36
N ARG A 592 -18.01 6.39 -8.88
CA ARG A 592 -17.87 7.49 -7.91
C ARG A 592 -17.19 7.05 -6.61
N THR A 593 -16.17 7.76 -6.16
CA THR A 593 -15.41 7.45 -4.93
C THR A 593 -16.31 7.35 -3.69
N ARG A 594 -17.35 8.18 -3.57
CA ARG A 594 -18.34 8.08 -2.47
C ARG A 594 -19.09 6.74 -2.44
N ARG A 595 -19.35 6.12 -3.60
CA ARG A 595 -19.96 4.78 -3.67
C ARG A 595 -18.99 3.71 -3.17
N VAL A 596 -17.74 3.79 -3.63
CA VAL A 596 -16.67 2.88 -3.18
C VAL A 596 -16.48 3.01 -1.67
N LEU A 597 -16.51 4.24 -1.14
CA LEU A 597 -16.38 4.49 0.29
C LEU A 597 -17.49 3.83 1.10
N ARG A 598 -18.75 3.93 0.64
CA ARG A 598 -19.88 3.24 1.30
C ARG A 598 -19.69 1.72 1.33
N ILE A 599 -19.20 1.14 0.24
CA ILE A 599 -18.97 -0.32 0.17
C ILE A 599 -17.79 -0.73 1.05
N ALA A 600 -16.73 0.07 1.11
CA ALA A 600 -15.63 -0.15 2.04
C ALA A 600 -16.10 -0.05 3.50
N LEU A 601 -16.96 0.92 3.83
CA LEU A 601 -17.53 1.05 5.17
C LEU A 601 -18.44 -0.13 5.53
N ARG A 602 -19.26 -0.59 4.58
CA ARG A 602 -20.09 -1.78 4.76
C ARG A 602 -19.25 -3.03 5.02
N ALA A 603 -18.20 -3.24 4.22
CA ALA A 603 -17.28 -4.36 4.40
C ALA A 603 -16.56 -4.30 5.76
N TYR A 604 -16.22 -3.09 6.22
CA TYR A 604 -15.65 -2.88 7.55
C TYR A 604 -16.63 -3.22 8.68
N VAL A 605 -17.88 -2.73 8.60
CA VAL A 605 -18.93 -3.02 9.60
C VAL A 605 -19.24 -4.52 9.64
N GLN A 606 -19.32 -5.20 8.48
CA GLN A 606 -19.52 -6.65 8.43
C GLN A 606 -18.36 -7.42 9.05
N ALA A 607 -17.12 -7.01 8.80
CA ALA A 607 -15.96 -7.65 9.41
C ALA A 607 -15.99 -7.54 10.94
N VAL A 608 -16.44 -6.39 11.48
CA VAL A 608 -16.64 -6.20 12.93
C VAL A 608 -17.78 -7.09 13.44
N ALA A 609 -18.90 -7.20 12.69
CA ALA A 609 -20.03 -8.05 13.06
C ALA A 609 -19.63 -9.53 13.18
N ASN A 610 -18.90 -10.05 12.19
CA ASN A 610 -18.41 -11.43 12.20
C ASN A 610 -17.45 -11.69 13.38
N LEU A 611 -16.55 -10.73 13.66
CA LEU A 611 -15.64 -10.84 14.81
C LEU A 611 -16.40 -10.88 16.13
N VAL A 612 -17.38 -10.00 16.32
CA VAL A 612 -18.20 -9.95 17.54
C VAL A 612 -18.96 -11.26 17.73
N GLU A 613 -19.52 -11.80 16.65
CA GLU A 613 -20.24 -13.07 16.66
C GLU A 613 -19.34 -14.22 17.12
N HIS A 614 -18.18 -14.41 16.48
CA HIS A 614 -17.24 -15.46 16.85
C HIS A 614 -16.61 -15.24 18.24
N ALA A 615 -16.33 -13.99 18.63
CA ALA A 615 -15.83 -13.68 19.96
C ALA A 615 -16.86 -14.06 21.03
N SER A 616 -18.15 -13.78 20.75
CA SER A 616 -19.23 -14.13 21.66
C SER A 616 -19.47 -15.63 21.76
N SER A 617 -19.42 -16.38 20.64
CA SER A 617 -19.59 -17.84 20.67
C SER A 617 -18.51 -18.51 21.52
N ARG A 618 -17.26 -18.01 21.48
CA ARG A 618 -16.18 -18.47 22.35
C ARG A 618 -16.43 -18.16 23.82
N LEU A 619 -16.87 -16.95 24.17
CA LEU A 619 -17.24 -16.60 25.55
C LEU A 619 -18.39 -17.46 26.10
N LEU A 620 -19.30 -17.88 25.24
CA LEU A 620 -20.44 -18.75 25.58
C LEU A 620 -20.06 -20.23 25.68
N GLY A 621 -18.86 -20.61 25.20
CA GLY A 621 -18.38 -21.99 25.18
C GLY A 621 -18.96 -22.83 24.05
N ASP A 622 -19.43 -22.22 22.96
CA ASP A 622 -19.93 -22.95 21.80
C ASP A 622 -18.75 -23.66 21.08
N PRO A 623 -18.91 -24.92 20.64
CA PRO A 623 -17.82 -25.74 20.08
C PRO A 623 -17.33 -25.32 18.68
N VAL A 624 -17.61 -24.10 18.22
CA VAL A 624 -17.24 -23.63 16.89
C VAL A 624 -15.78 -23.16 16.86
N GLY A 625 -14.90 -24.07 16.44
CA GLY A 625 -13.70 -23.79 15.64
C GLY A 625 -12.61 -22.88 16.22
N VAL A 626 -11.67 -23.49 16.95
CA VAL A 626 -10.22 -23.19 17.08
C VAL A 626 -9.79 -21.71 17.22
N ASP A 627 -9.01 -21.41 18.26
CA ASP A 627 -8.30 -20.14 18.56
C ASP A 627 -7.65 -19.37 17.38
N SER A 628 -7.43 -20.03 16.24
CA SER A 628 -6.97 -19.41 14.99
C SER A 628 -8.03 -18.54 14.30
N ALA A 629 -9.33 -18.78 14.51
CA ALA A 629 -10.41 -18.07 13.84
C ALA A 629 -10.51 -16.59 14.26
N LEU A 630 -10.44 -16.29 15.57
CA LEU A 630 -10.59 -14.92 16.08
C LEU A 630 -9.47 -13.99 15.64
N ARG A 631 -8.21 -14.47 15.62
CA ARG A 631 -7.09 -13.68 15.10
C ARG A 631 -7.26 -13.42 13.60
N ALA A 632 -7.77 -14.39 12.84
CA ALA A 632 -8.09 -14.21 11.42
C ALA A 632 -9.21 -13.18 11.20
N ASP A 633 -10.23 -13.14 12.05
CA ASP A 633 -11.29 -12.11 12.00
C ASP A 633 -10.76 -10.73 12.32
N ALA A 634 -9.91 -10.59 13.34
CA ALA A 634 -9.27 -9.30 13.66
C ALA A 634 -8.45 -8.77 12.48
N ARG A 635 -7.85 -9.70 11.71
CA ARG A 635 -7.10 -9.38 10.49
C ARG A 635 -8.00 -9.05 9.31
N ALA A 636 -9.17 -9.66 9.20
CA ALA A 636 -10.20 -9.25 8.25
C ALA A 636 -10.70 -7.82 8.56
N VAL A 637 -10.89 -7.47 9.83
CA VAL A 637 -11.21 -6.10 10.27
C VAL A 637 -10.09 -5.12 9.90
N ASP A 638 -8.82 -5.50 10.12
CA ASP A 638 -7.66 -4.70 9.72
C ASP A 638 -7.59 -4.46 8.21
N ALA A 639 -7.81 -5.52 7.42
CA ALA A 639 -7.82 -5.47 5.96
C ALA A 639 -8.95 -4.56 5.44
N ALA A 640 -10.16 -4.70 5.98
CA ALA A 640 -11.30 -3.88 5.64
C ALA A 640 -11.08 -2.41 6.02
N TYR A 641 -10.49 -2.16 7.20
CA TYR A 641 -10.10 -0.81 7.63
C TYR A 641 -9.07 -0.19 6.68
N GLN A 642 -8.05 -0.93 6.24
CA GLN A 642 -7.08 -0.42 5.25
C GLN A 642 -7.75 -0.07 3.92
N GLY A 643 -8.67 -0.91 3.44
CA GLY A 643 -9.47 -0.62 2.25
C GLY A 643 -10.30 0.66 2.40
N LEU A 644 -10.89 0.87 3.59
CA LEU A 644 -11.62 2.08 3.96
C LEU A 644 -10.71 3.32 3.99
N VAL A 645 -9.56 3.26 4.66
CA VAL A 645 -8.58 4.36 4.72
C VAL A 645 -8.10 4.74 3.31
N ALA A 646 -7.73 3.76 2.49
CA ALA A 646 -7.24 3.98 1.13
C ALA A 646 -8.32 4.66 0.26
N THR A 647 -9.59 4.31 0.46
CA THR A 647 -10.72 4.90 -0.26
C THR A 647 -11.10 6.28 0.26
N ALA A 648 -10.93 6.55 1.56
CA ALA A 648 -11.25 7.82 2.21
C ALA A 648 -10.17 8.89 1.97
N GLN A 649 -8.90 8.50 1.80
CA GLN A 649 -7.77 9.43 1.67
C GLN A 649 -7.96 10.50 0.57
N PRO A 650 -8.45 10.18 -0.65
CA PRO A 650 -8.68 11.18 -1.70
C PRO A 650 -9.78 12.19 -1.36
N LEU A 651 -10.71 11.84 -0.47
CA LEU A 651 -11.85 12.69 -0.08
C LEU A 651 -11.52 13.59 1.12
N ARG A 652 -10.59 13.17 2.00
CA ARG A 652 -10.14 13.97 3.16
C ARG A 652 -9.43 15.27 2.80
N ARG A 653 -8.87 15.37 1.59
CA ARG A 653 -8.24 16.57 1.03
C ARG A 653 -8.75 16.78 -0.40
N THR A 654 -9.89 17.45 -0.50
CA THR A 654 -10.37 18.00 -1.77
C THR A 654 -9.37 19.06 -2.23
N VAL A 655 -9.01 19.03 -3.52
CA VAL A 655 -8.04 19.98 -4.12
C VAL A 655 -8.54 21.43 -4.05
N VAL A 656 -9.84 21.61 -3.82
CA VAL A 656 -10.56 22.91 -3.84
C VAL A 656 -11.51 23.04 -2.62
N GLY A 657 -11.38 22.24 -1.55
CA GLY A 657 -12.38 22.24 -0.46
C GLY A 657 -11.83 21.96 0.94
N GLY A 658 -12.64 22.32 1.94
CA GLY A 658 -12.37 22.08 3.36
C GLY A 658 -12.37 20.60 3.75
N ILE A 659 -11.92 20.32 4.97
CA ILE A 659 -11.92 18.97 5.55
C ILE A 659 -13.37 18.53 5.74
N ASP A 660 -13.74 17.37 5.20
CA ASP A 660 -15.03 16.75 5.50
C ASP A 660 -15.00 16.24 6.95
N GLU A 661 -15.60 17.01 7.87
CA GLU A 661 -15.63 16.71 9.30
C GLU A 661 -16.37 15.40 9.58
N THR A 662 -17.46 15.12 8.85
CA THR A 662 -18.22 13.87 8.99
C THR A 662 -17.37 12.66 8.60
N LEU A 663 -16.63 12.74 7.49
CA LEU A 663 -15.68 11.70 7.13
C LEU A 663 -14.55 11.56 8.16
N GLY A 664 -14.09 12.69 8.71
CA GLY A 664 -13.15 12.71 9.82
C GLY A 664 -13.66 11.93 11.04
N GLU A 665 -14.93 12.14 11.41
CA GLU A 665 -15.60 11.43 12.49
C GLU A 665 -15.77 9.93 12.22
N VAL A 666 -16.27 9.56 11.04
CA VAL A 666 -16.37 8.15 10.63
C VAL A 666 -15.02 7.44 10.74
N MET A 667 -13.93 8.08 10.28
CA MET A 667 -12.60 7.48 10.38
C MET A 667 -12.10 7.39 11.83
N ARG A 668 -12.44 8.33 12.71
CA ARG A 668 -12.12 8.25 14.15
C ARG A 668 -12.86 7.09 14.80
N LEU A 669 -14.16 6.96 14.55
CA LEU A 669 -15.00 5.88 15.07
C LEU A 669 -14.50 4.51 14.58
N ALA A 670 -14.23 4.36 13.28
CA ALA A 670 -13.67 3.14 12.72
C ALA A 670 -12.28 2.80 13.31
N THR A 671 -11.47 3.80 13.66
CA THR A 671 -10.17 3.57 14.32
C THR A 671 -10.35 3.09 15.76
N ALA A 672 -11.34 3.64 16.48
CA ALA A 672 -11.68 3.25 17.83
C ALA A 672 -12.27 1.83 17.87
N SER A 673 -13.30 1.53 17.08
CA SER A 673 -13.91 0.20 17.04
C SER A 673 -12.91 -0.87 16.62
N ARG A 674 -12.03 -0.60 15.66
CA ARG A 674 -10.92 -1.50 15.31
C ARG A 674 -10.02 -1.81 16.50
N SER A 675 -9.70 -0.78 17.30
CA SER A 675 -8.88 -0.94 18.49
C SER A 675 -9.57 -1.82 19.54
N TYR A 676 -10.86 -1.61 19.76
CA TYR A 676 -11.67 -2.42 20.67
C TYR A 676 -11.81 -3.86 20.18
N SER A 677 -12.00 -4.09 18.87
CA SER A 677 -12.05 -5.44 18.29
C SER A 677 -10.76 -6.24 18.54
N ARG A 678 -9.60 -5.59 18.51
CA ARG A 678 -8.31 -6.26 18.79
C ARG A 678 -8.14 -6.61 20.27
N ASN A 679 -8.53 -5.69 21.16
CA ASN A 679 -8.51 -5.95 22.59
C ASN A 679 -9.50 -7.08 22.94
N LEU A 680 -10.69 -7.06 22.34
CA LEU A 680 -11.70 -8.11 22.53
C LEU A 680 -11.14 -9.49 22.22
N VAL A 681 -10.41 -9.67 21.11
CA VAL A 681 -9.78 -10.96 20.78
C VAL A 681 -8.81 -11.41 21.88
N HIS A 682 -8.01 -10.49 22.41
CA HIS A 682 -7.06 -10.80 23.48
C HIS A 682 -7.73 -11.13 24.81
N ASP A 683 -8.73 -10.34 25.19
CA ASP A 683 -9.42 -10.48 26.46
C ASP A 683 -10.29 -11.75 26.45
N VAL A 684 -10.89 -12.11 25.30
CA VAL A 684 -11.63 -13.37 25.11
C VAL A 684 -10.71 -14.59 25.12
N GLU A 685 -9.47 -14.49 24.64
CA GLU A 685 -8.49 -15.57 24.71
C GLU A 685 -8.05 -15.88 26.15
N LYS A 686 -8.00 -14.86 27.01
CA LYS A 686 -7.66 -15.00 28.43
C LYS A 686 -8.87 -15.34 29.31
N ALA A 687 -10.06 -14.88 28.92
CA ALA A 687 -11.29 -15.13 29.65
C ALA A 687 -11.59 -16.65 29.68
N GLY A 688 -11.79 -17.17 30.90
CA GLY A 688 -12.41 -18.48 31.08
C GLY A 688 -13.89 -18.48 30.69
N LEU A 689 -14.53 -19.65 30.75
CA LEU A 689 -15.97 -19.77 30.51
C LEU A 689 -16.77 -18.93 31.53
N LEU A 690 -17.67 -18.08 31.03
CA LEU A 690 -18.51 -17.22 31.87
C LEU A 690 -19.60 -18.02 32.61
N ASP A 691 -20.17 -17.43 33.68
CA ASP A 691 -21.33 -17.97 34.39
C ASP A 691 -22.60 -18.04 33.51
N LEU A 692 -23.49 -19.00 33.80
CA LEU A 692 -24.73 -19.27 33.04
C LEU A 692 -25.68 -18.06 32.92
N GLY A 693 -25.78 -17.22 33.95
CA GLY A 693 -26.62 -16.01 33.92
C GLY A 693 -26.04 -14.94 32.98
N SER A 694 -24.73 -14.70 33.09
CA SER A 694 -23.99 -13.79 32.22
C SER A 694 -24.01 -14.24 30.76
N ARG A 695 -24.00 -15.56 30.50
CA ARG A 695 -24.13 -16.12 29.14
C ARG A 695 -25.44 -15.73 28.46
N ARG A 696 -26.57 -15.72 29.18
CA ARG A 696 -27.86 -15.36 28.58
C ARG A 696 -27.90 -13.89 28.16
N GLU A 697 -27.41 -13.01 29.03
CA GLU A 697 -27.38 -11.57 28.77
C GLU A 697 -26.40 -11.22 27.65
N ILE A 698 -25.21 -11.82 27.64
CA ILE A 698 -24.21 -11.63 26.57
C ILE A 698 -24.74 -12.15 25.24
N LYS A 699 -25.36 -13.33 25.20
CA LYS A 699 -25.98 -13.87 23.98
C LYS A 699 -27.06 -12.95 23.42
N GLY A 700 -27.90 -12.37 24.29
CA GLY A 700 -28.88 -11.38 23.88
C GLY A 700 -28.23 -10.10 23.36
N ALA A 701 -27.21 -9.60 24.08
CA ALA A 701 -26.51 -8.38 23.71
C ALA A 701 -25.77 -8.51 22.37
N THR A 702 -25.12 -9.63 22.12
CA THR A 702 -24.36 -9.87 20.88
C THR A 702 -25.29 -10.14 19.70
N ALA A 703 -26.42 -10.81 19.91
CA ALA A 703 -27.46 -10.93 18.88
C ALA A 703 -28.03 -9.56 18.48
N THR A 704 -28.38 -8.71 19.45
CA THR A 704 -28.86 -7.34 19.20
C THR A 704 -27.79 -6.47 18.54
N LEU A 705 -26.52 -6.59 18.96
CA LEU A 705 -25.41 -5.87 18.34
C LEU A 705 -25.23 -6.32 16.88
N HIS A 706 -25.24 -7.63 16.61
CA HIS A 706 -25.13 -8.17 15.26
C HIS A 706 -26.25 -7.66 14.35
N GLU A 707 -27.51 -7.75 14.81
CA GLU A 707 -28.67 -7.22 14.09
C GLU A 707 -28.53 -5.71 13.82
N SER A 708 -28.04 -4.95 14.80
CA SER A 708 -27.85 -3.51 14.66
C SER A 708 -26.69 -3.14 13.71
N LEU A 709 -25.65 -3.97 13.63
CA LEU A 709 -24.57 -3.81 12.63
C LEU A 709 -25.07 -4.11 11.22
N ASP A 710 -25.92 -5.13 11.06
CA ASP A 710 -26.61 -5.42 9.80
C ASP A 710 -27.53 -4.26 9.38
N VAL A 711 -28.18 -3.58 10.32
CA VAL A 711 -28.95 -2.35 10.05
C VAL A 711 -28.05 -1.25 9.49
N ILE A 712 -26.86 -1.00 10.07
CA ILE A 712 -25.89 -0.05 9.51
C ILE A 712 -25.48 -0.48 8.09
N ALA A 713 -25.14 -1.75 7.90
CA ALA A 713 -24.71 -2.30 6.63
C ALA A 713 -25.79 -2.17 5.53
N ALA A 714 -27.05 -2.40 5.89
CA ALA A 714 -28.21 -2.25 5.03
C ALA A 714 -28.50 -0.77 4.71
N ALA A 715 -28.47 0.12 5.71
CA ALA A 715 -28.73 1.56 5.56
C ALA A 715 -27.74 2.28 4.64
N LEU A 716 -26.53 1.72 4.42
CA LEU A 716 -25.56 2.26 3.46
C LEU A 716 -26.07 2.24 2.01
N ASN A 717 -26.98 1.31 1.69
CA ASN A 717 -27.61 1.18 0.37
C ASN A 717 -29.13 1.33 0.41
N GLY A 718 -29.76 1.20 1.57
CA GLY A 718 -31.21 1.19 1.74
C GLY A 718 -31.79 2.50 2.29
N PRO A 719 -33.08 2.48 2.66
CA PRO A 719 -33.69 3.55 3.42
C PRO A 719 -32.96 3.77 4.75
N ARG A 720 -32.93 5.02 5.21
CA ARG A 720 -32.32 5.42 6.49
C ARG A 720 -33.33 5.49 7.63
N ASP A 721 -34.60 5.18 7.37
CA ASP A 721 -35.65 5.15 8.38
C ASP A 721 -35.64 3.81 9.12
N VAL A 722 -34.48 3.47 9.67
CA VAL A 722 -34.23 2.25 10.42
C VAL A 722 -33.56 2.62 11.73
N THR A 723 -33.80 1.80 12.75
CA THR A 723 -33.36 2.06 14.13
C THR A 723 -32.19 1.15 14.47
N TYR A 724 -31.12 1.74 14.98
CA TYR A 724 -30.02 1.03 15.64
C TYR A 724 -30.41 0.80 17.11
N THR A 725 -30.41 -0.45 17.56
CA THR A 725 -30.76 -0.80 18.94
C THR A 725 -29.49 -1.05 19.75
N ARG A 726 -29.16 -0.16 20.70
CA ARG A 726 -27.98 -0.32 21.55
C ARG A 726 -28.16 -1.48 22.52
N SER A 727 -27.19 -2.36 22.59
CA SER A 727 -27.18 -3.50 23.52
C SER A 727 -26.51 -3.19 24.87
N SER A 728 -26.04 -1.95 25.08
CA SER A 728 -25.38 -1.49 26.29
C SER A 728 -26.11 -1.86 27.59
N ALA A 729 -27.44 -1.80 27.64
CA ALA A 729 -28.21 -2.14 28.84
C ALA A 729 -28.06 -3.62 29.26
N LEU A 730 -27.91 -4.53 28.30
CA LEU A 730 -27.67 -5.95 28.56
C LEU A 730 -26.21 -6.20 28.98
N LEU A 731 -25.26 -5.51 28.34
CA LEU A 731 -23.85 -5.58 28.70
C LEU A 731 -23.59 -5.03 30.11
N ASP A 732 -24.29 -3.96 30.50
CA ASP A 732 -24.21 -3.36 31.84
C ASP A 732 -24.74 -4.27 32.95
N ARG A 733 -25.69 -5.16 32.64
CA ARG A 733 -26.15 -6.17 33.60
C ARG A 733 -25.14 -7.31 33.74
N ALA A 734 -24.60 -7.77 32.61
CA ALA A 734 -23.59 -8.82 32.60
C ALA A 734 -22.32 -8.36 33.34
N GLU A 735 -21.91 -7.11 33.15
CA GLU A 735 -20.79 -6.48 33.85
C GLU A 735 -21.05 -6.44 35.37
N ARG A 736 -22.17 -5.84 35.82
CA ARG A 736 -22.53 -5.78 37.25
C ARG A 736 -22.62 -7.13 37.92
N ARG A 737 -23.24 -8.11 37.24
CA ARG A 737 -23.38 -9.47 37.77
C ARG A 737 -22.02 -10.16 37.90
N SER A 738 -21.12 -9.93 36.95
CA SER A 738 -19.75 -10.42 37.03
C SER A 738 -18.97 -9.75 38.17
N GLU A 739 -19.18 -8.46 38.43
CA GLU A 739 -18.57 -7.73 39.55
C GLU A 739 -19.02 -8.27 40.91
N GLU A 740 -20.33 -8.51 41.08
CA GLU A 740 -20.92 -9.07 42.30
C GLU A 740 -20.36 -10.46 42.65
N LEU A 741 -19.99 -11.27 41.64
CA LEU A 741 -19.47 -12.63 41.82
C LEU A 741 -17.96 -12.69 42.06
N ALA A 742 -17.17 -11.79 41.47
CA ALA A 742 -15.71 -11.92 41.43
C ALA A 742 -14.98 -11.08 42.50
N GLY A 743 -15.58 -10.01 43.02
CA GLY A 743 -14.97 -9.11 44.02
C GLY A 743 -13.71 -8.34 43.55
N THR A 744 -13.12 -8.70 42.41
CA THR A 744 -11.96 -8.08 41.75
C THR A 744 -12.15 -8.08 40.22
N VAL A 745 -11.36 -7.28 39.49
CA VAL A 745 -11.46 -7.16 38.03
C VAL A 745 -11.01 -8.47 37.35
N HIS A 746 -11.90 -9.15 36.62
CA HIS A 746 -11.60 -10.41 35.92
C HIS A 746 -11.53 -10.22 34.40
N ASP A 747 -10.76 -11.05 33.69
CA ASP A 747 -10.53 -10.94 32.22
C ASP A 747 -11.84 -10.96 31.41
N GLY A 748 -12.84 -11.74 31.86
CA GLY A 748 -14.19 -11.75 31.27
C GLY A 748 -14.92 -10.40 31.31
N GLN A 749 -14.68 -9.55 32.32
CA GLN A 749 -15.24 -8.20 32.39
C GLN A 749 -14.62 -7.28 31.34
N LEU A 750 -13.34 -7.48 31.03
CA LEU A 750 -12.64 -6.68 30.01
C LEU A 750 -13.21 -6.97 28.62
N ALA A 751 -13.52 -8.24 28.33
CA ALA A 751 -14.19 -8.63 27.10
C ALA A 751 -15.62 -8.02 26.98
N ILE A 752 -16.41 -8.04 28.07
CA ILE A 752 -17.75 -7.39 28.09
C ILE A 752 -17.62 -5.89 27.86
N ARG A 753 -16.62 -5.25 28.47
CA ARG A 753 -16.34 -3.82 28.29
C ARG A 753 -15.96 -3.50 26.85
N ASP A 754 -15.13 -4.30 26.19
CA ASP A 754 -14.78 -4.07 24.78
C ASP A 754 -15.99 -4.26 23.85
N LEU A 755 -16.88 -5.22 24.12
CA LEU A 755 -18.16 -5.34 23.41
C LEU A 755 -19.00 -4.07 23.54
N LYS A 756 -19.08 -3.51 24.75
CA LYS A 756 -19.81 -2.26 25.04
C LYS A 756 -19.19 -1.06 24.32
N LEU A 757 -17.86 -1.00 24.25
CA LEU A 757 -17.15 0.05 23.53
C LEU A 757 -17.32 -0.07 22.00
N ILE A 758 -17.42 -1.29 21.46
CA ILE A 758 -17.77 -1.53 20.06
C ILE A 758 -19.20 -1.06 19.78
N ASP A 759 -20.19 -1.46 20.59
CA ASP A 759 -21.58 -1.02 20.49
C ASP A 759 -21.68 0.51 20.51
N GLY A 760 -21.04 1.17 21.48
CA GLY A 760 -21.01 2.63 21.58
C GLY A 760 -20.40 3.32 20.36
N ALA A 761 -19.28 2.80 19.83
CA ALA A 761 -18.64 3.34 18.63
C ALA A 761 -19.52 3.18 17.38
N MET A 762 -20.23 2.05 17.26
CA MET A 762 -21.11 1.72 16.14
C MET A 762 -22.42 2.49 16.19
N ALA A 763 -22.98 2.69 17.37
CA ALA A 763 -24.14 3.56 17.53
C ALA A 763 -23.82 5.02 17.19
N ARG A 764 -22.65 5.52 17.57
CA ARG A 764 -22.21 6.89 17.20
C ARG A 764 -21.91 7.00 15.70
N LEU A 765 -21.49 5.90 15.07
CA LEU A 765 -21.38 5.81 13.61
C LEU A 765 -22.76 5.86 12.96
N ALA A 766 -23.75 5.16 13.52
CA ALA A 766 -25.12 5.20 13.05
C ALA A 766 -25.74 6.60 13.17
N GLU A 767 -25.47 7.31 14.27
CA GLU A 767 -25.85 8.71 14.48
C GLU A 767 -25.27 9.63 13.40
N THR A 768 -23.97 9.47 13.11
CA THR A 768 -23.26 10.23 12.06
C THR A 768 -23.87 9.97 10.68
N MET A 769 -24.49 8.80 10.48
CA MET A 769 -25.21 8.43 9.27
C MET A 769 -26.68 8.87 9.27
N SER A 770 -27.14 9.54 10.33
CA SER A 770 -28.52 10.00 10.55
C SER A 770 -29.54 8.86 10.72
N LEU A 771 -29.14 7.76 11.37
CA LEU A 771 -30.03 6.68 11.78
C LEU A 771 -30.66 6.98 13.15
N ARG A 772 -31.85 6.44 13.43
CA ARG A 772 -32.46 6.56 14.76
C ARG A 772 -31.74 5.61 15.71
N ILE A 773 -31.56 6.03 16.97
CA ILE A 773 -30.96 5.20 18.01
C ILE A 773 -32.04 4.92 19.05
N ALA A 774 -32.23 3.66 19.39
CA ALA A 774 -33.03 3.22 20.53
C ALA A 774 -32.12 2.44 21.48
N ASP A 775 -32.30 2.60 22.78
CA ASP A 775 -31.67 1.72 23.76
C ASP A 775 -32.51 0.46 23.91
N TYR A 776 -31.88 -0.69 24.14
CA TYR A 776 -32.60 -1.92 24.44
C TYR A 776 -33.36 -1.75 25.77
N ASP A 777 -34.65 -1.47 25.69
CA ASP A 777 -35.51 -1.31 26.85
C ASP A 777 -35.67 -2.64 27.57
N THR A 778 -35.39 -2.62 28.87
CA THR A 778 -35.45 -3.82 29.71
C THR A 778 -36.58 -3.80 30.74
N VAL A 779 -37.51 -2.85 30.61
CA VAL A 779 -38.74 -2.85 31.40
C VAL A 779 -39.65 -3.92 30.82
N ALA A 780 -39.92 -4.97 31.61
CA ALA A 780 -40.90 -5.97 31.25
C ALA A 780 -42.21 -5.27 30.88
N VAL A 781 -42.71 -5.53 29.66
CA VAL A 781 -44.15 -5.48 29.44
C VAL A 781 -44.70 -6.57 30.36
N GLY A 782 -45.28 -6.12 31.47
CA GLY A 782 -45.73 -6.95 32.58
C GLY A 782 -46.80 -7.96 32.22
#